data_AF-A0A1I6JAA1-F1
#
_entry.id   AF-A0A1I6JAA1-F1
#
_cell.length_a   1.000
_cell.length_b   1.000
_cell.length_c   1.000
_cell.angle_alpha   90.00
_cell.angle_beta   90.00
_cell.angle_gamma   90.00
#
_symmetry.space_group_name_H-M   'P 1'
#
loop_
_entity.id
_entity.type
_entity.pdbx_description
1 polymer ?
#
loop_
_entity_poly.entity_id
_entity_poly.type
_entity_poly.pdbx_seq_one_letter_code
_entity_poly.pdbx_strand_id
1 'polypeptide(L)'
;MKKRITAGILAASYLTISSVSPAMAGYDNPREVVNTDGYFEKDIETSDKTGLSVTADDGGNEDMSVNVDGGISVESGEAGDDITGLEVNHEREDQDGDITVTVGGDIEVSNNSPDDEPSTGTGVSVNNDGKGDVSVWTGSIISGSTTEDAYARGIDTSTSKGKTTIDVDGDVIADSSNGDANGIISENSGGNTNLVVSNDVTANSTVGYATGFHSENSSGNTTLEVGNNITAQTTDGDAIGFWSDNSGGKTTAEIGGAVEASSKEGSVIGAYVNGYRSDEKAAPTTEISIDGGISANSVTSKATGVSMSAEDGATVEVFTLDDVSASSGESEATGLELRARDGKAYADIMENVSATSDKKSATGVIVVLNGESSVLEANIYENILALGNDDSAGIKITPVEEGMPTSDKTPDTTATVWVAGDVVSTGAGILDLDSANSGKTNVVIEGTLNAKGPAVAFKKEAAENLNLTVWKIDTKKKKSIAMEETANGLKYSDTAKAFEKTIDYILKFDRDTGGSVKFVDTRTTSVTDHDNITSTYNVAHAGETVSVKLNVPDGYYVVAAYSDEAQRTSLRRDRYGEYFLTVPKGGGVMVSLKMAPIVKTDGDGSDDGGNPPAGYGQESEPQIQAPAELVPTETAIDKGILSASVGSDNSVVLSSEDLGSFIASGGTEFCLRTQAGEFIISAEMLNGLNTDGQPLRIIFTGNLIAIYVGTSATAAKTIPVTSGETAAAGVAATAVAEDSARQAETNGPSLAAQAHTAAMVASAPRQS
;
A
#
# COMPACT_ATOMS: atom_id res chain seq x y z
N MET A 1 15.06 66.27 -26.17
CA MET A 1 13.63 65.91 -26.31
C MET A 1 13.33 65.47 -27.73
N LYS A 2 13.01 64.19 -27.92
CA LYS A 2 12.15 63.64 -28.98
C LYS A 2 11.88 62.18 -28.59
N LYS A 3 10.62 61.87 -28.27
CA LYS A 3 10.11 60.52 -27.99
C LYS A 3 10.19 59.67 -29.26
N ARG A 4 10.56 58.39 -29.12
CA ARG A 4 10.24 57.34 -30.10
C ARG A 4 9.87 56.05 -29.37
N ILE A 5 8.67 55.59 -29.67
CA ILE A 5 8.14 54.26 -29.39
C ILE A 5 8.61 53.37 -30.55
N THR A 6 9.15 52.20 -30.24
CA THR A 6 9.41 51.13 -31.20
C THR A 6 8.58 49.94 -30.76
N ALA A 7 7.58 49.59 -31.57
CA ALA A 7 6.93 48.28 -31.57
C ALA A 7 7.41 47.56 -32.84
N GLY A 8 7.84 46.31 -32.69
CA GLY A 8 8.33 45.47 -33.78
C GLY A 8 8.30 44.02 -33.32
N ILE A 9 7.42 43.25 -33.95
CA ILE A 9 7.03 41.87 -33.70
C ILE A 9 8.23 40.93 -33.96
N LEU A 10 8.54 40.06 -33.00
CA LEU A 10 9.43 38.91 -33.18
C LEU A 10 8.64 37.78 -33.83
N ALA A 11 8.83 37.58 -35.13
CA ALA A 11 8.57 36.30 -35.78
C ALA A 11 9.85 35.45 -35.63
N ALA A 12 9.85 34.52 -34.70
CA ALA A 12 10.86 33.47 -34.64
C ALA A 12 10.44 32.36 -35.61
N SER A 13 10.95 32.40 -36.84
CA SER A 13 11.01 31.21 -37.69
C SER A 13 12.19 30.37 -37.22
N TYR A 14 11.92 29.29 -36.49
CA TYR A 14 12.85 28.18 -36.33
C TYR A 14 12.99 27.50 -37.68
N LEU A 15 14.10 27.82 -38.37
CA LEU A 15 14.56 27.12 -39.55
C LEU A 15 15.43 25.96 -39.05
N THR A 16 14.86 24.76 -38.90
CA THR A 16 15.64 23.52 -38.77
C THR A 16 16.30 23.25 -40.13
N ILE A 17 17.60 23.51 -40.20
CA ILE A 17 18.42 23.04 -41.32
C ILE A 17 18.64 21.55 -41.07
N SER A 18 17.93 20.70 -41.82
CA SER A 18 18.24 19.28 -41.93
C SER A 18 19.57 19.13 -42.66
N SER A 19 20.64 18.84 -41.93
CA SER A 19 21.81 18.18 -42.52
C SER A 19 21.44 16.73 -42.74
N VAL A 20 20.87 16.43 -43.90
CA VAL A 20 20.73 15.06 -44.38
C VAL A 20 22.14 14.59 -44.75
N SER A 21 22.81 13.91 -43.82
CA SER A 21 23.92 13.03 -44.18
C SER A 21 23.30 11.79 -44.83
N PRO A 22 23.65 11.42 -46.06
CA PRO A 22 23.27 10.13 -46.58
C PRO A 22 24.10 9.07 -45.85
N ALA A 23 23.55 8.51 -44.77
CA ALA A 23 24.03 7.26 -44.22
C ALA A 23 23.55 6.16 -45.18
N MET A 24 24.43 5.72 -46.09
CA MET A 24 24.33 4.35 -46.55
C MET A 24 25.03 3.51 -45.48
N ALA A 25 24.29 3.17 -44.42
CA ALA A 25 24.64 2.03 -43.58
C ALA A 25 24.46 0.80 -44.48
N GLY A 26 25.55 0.12 -44.81
CA GLY A 26 25.42 -1.24 -45.28
C GLY A 26 25.09 -2.04 -44.03
N TYR A 27 23.87 -2.53 -43.93
CA TYR A 27 23.53 -3.55 -42.95
C TYR A 27 24.51 -4.70 -43.14
N ASP A 28 25.30 -4.98 -42.11
CA ASP A 28 26.20 -6.12 -42.10
C ASP A 28 25.40 -7.38 -41.76
N ASN A 29 25.84 -8.52 -42.31
CA ASN A 29 25.33 -9.85 -41.97
C ASN A 29 25.34 -10.08 -40.43
N PRO A 30 24.60 -11.08 -39.91
CA PRO A 30 24.57 -11.39 -38.48
C PRO A 30 26.00 -11.59 -37.97
N ARG A 31 26.30 -11.08 -36.78
CA ARG A 31 27.59 -11.35 -36.14
C ARG A 31 27.46 -12.64 -35.35
N GLU A 32 28.20 -13.66 -35.78
CA GLU A 32 28.23 -14.97 -35.12
C GLU A 32 29.62 -15.19 -34.49
N VAL A 33 29.64 -15.53 -33.21
CA VAL A 33 30.85 -15.89 -32.45
C VAL A 33 30.66 -17.28 -31.85
N VAL A 34 31.52 -18.23 -32.24
CA VAL A 34 31.41 -19.63 -31.81
C VAL A 34 32.72 -20.11 -31.20
N ASN A 35 32.68 -20.57 -29.94
CA ASN A 35 33.83 -21.13 -29.20
C ASN A 35 35.12 -20.27 -29.21
N THR A 36 34.99 -18.95 -29.20
CA THR A 36 36.13 -18.03 -29.24
C THR A 36 35.75 -16.66 -28.68
N ASP A 37 36.74 -15.87 -28.31
CA ASP A 37 36.55 -14.46 -27.99
C ASP A 37 36.11 -13.64 -29.20
N GLY A 38 35.34 -12.58 -28.96
CA GLY A 38 34.87 -11.63 -29.97
C GLY A 38 35.06 -10.18 -29.51
N TYR A 39 35.37 -9.26 -30.45
CA TYR A 39 35.46 -7.84 -30.15
C TYR A 39 34.95 -6.99 -31.32
N PHE A 40 34.00 -6.09 -31.02
CA PHE A 40 33.35 -5.20 -31.99
C PHE A 40 33.45 -3.74 -31.51
N GLU A 41 34.23 -2.91 -32.21
CA GLU A 41 34.49 -1.50 -31.83
C GLU A 41 33.31 -0.53 -32.07
N LYS A 42 32.19 -1.00 -32.61
CA LYS A 42 31.07 -0.16 -33.10
C LYS A 42 29.73 -0.84 -32.85
N ASP A 43 28.68 -0.06 -33.02
CA ASP A 43 27.30 -0.54 -33.05
C ASP A 43 27.11 -1.66 -34.09
N ILE A 44 26.30 -2.65 -33.73
CA ILE A 44 25.85 -3.71 -34.62
C ILE A 44 24.45 -3.36 -35.10
N GLU A 45 24.32 -2.91 -36.34
CA GLU A 45 23.04 -2.63 -36.99
C GLU A 45 22.78 -3.68 -38.08
N THR A 46 21.70 -4.44 -37.95
CA THR A 46 21.33 -5.47 -38.94
C THR A 46 19.83 -5.51 -39.20
N SER A 47 19.45 -6.05 -40.37
CA SER A 47 18.08 -6.42 -40.68
C SER A 47 17.88 -7.93 -40.74
N ASP A 48 18.89 -8.70 -40.37
CA ASP A 48 18.78 -10.15 -40.24
C ASP A 48 18.07 -10.53 -38.93
N LYS A 49 17.78 -11.83 -38.77
CA LYS A 49 17.06 -12.35 -37.60
C LYS A 49 17.79 -12.15 -36.28
N THR A 50 19.12 -12.15 -36.27
CA THR A 50 19.88 -12.01 -35.02
C THR A 50 20.95 -10.93 -35.18
N GLY A 51 21.01 -10.00 -34.23
CA GLY A 51 22.06 -8.99 -34.16
C GLY A 51 23.43 -9.60 -33.88
N LEU A 52 23.57 -10.15 -32.67
CA LEU A 52 24.75 -10.88 -32.22
C LEU A 52 24.34 -12.25 -31.67
N SER A 53 24.94 -13.31 -32.20
CA SER A 53 24.80 -14.68 -31.68
C SER A 53 26.13 -15.16 -31.11
N VAL A 54 26.14 -15.58 -29.85
CA VAL A 54 27.29 -16.10 -29.12
C VAL A 54 26.99 -17.53 -28.69
N THR A 55 27.73 -18.50 -29.24
CA THR A 55 27.48 -19.92 -29.00
C THR A 55 28.73 -20.63 -28.46
N ALA A 56 28.58 -21.31 -27.33
CA ALA A 56 29.51 -22.35 -26.90
C ALA A 56 28.93 -23.72 -27.30
N ASP A 57 29.61 -24.42 -28.21
CA ASP A 57 29.23 -25.75 -28.72
C ASP A 57 30.34 -26.77 -28.49
N ASP A 58 30.10 -28.04 -28.87
CA ASP A 58 30.97 -29.24 -28.85
C ASP A 58 32.51 -29.05 -29.01
N GLY A 59 32.99 -27.95 -29.60
CA GLY A 59 34.41 -27.61 -29.73
C GLY A 59 35.07 -26.86 -28.56
N GLY A 60 34.31 -26.22 -27.66
CA GLY A 60 34.83 -25.30 -26.63
C GLY A 60 34.74 -25.85 -25.19
N ASN A 61 35.87 -25.93 -24.49
CA ASN A 61 35.94 -26.09 -23.02
C ASN A 61 36.64 -24.87 -22.37
N GLU A 62 36.85 -23.82 -23.15
CA GLU A 62 37.56 -22.61 -22.75
C GLU A 62 36.53 -21.50 -22.54
N ASP A 63 36.83 -20.60 -21.61
CA ASP A 63 36.00 -19.42 -21.36
C ASP A 63 35.95 -18.53 -22.61
N MET A 64 34.79 -17.94 -22.86
CA MET A 64 34.55 -17.02 -23.98
C MET A 64 34.27 -15.61 -23.45
N SER A 65 34.93 -14.61 -24.04
CA SER A 65 34.64 -13.21 -23.80
C SER A 65 34.29 -12.49 -25.11
N VAL A 66 33.08 -11.95 -25.17
CA VAL A 66 32.60 -11.15 -26.31
C VAL A 66 32.28 -9.74 -25.84
N ASN A 67 32.86 -8.74 -26.50
CA ASN A 67 32.64 -7.34 -26.15
C ASN A 67 32.23 -6.51 -27.39
N VAL A 68 31.16 -5.75 -27.26
CA VAL A 68 30.67 -4.75 -28.22
C VAL A 68 30.78 -3.38 -27.56
N ASP A 69 31.63 -2.48 -28.07
CA ASP A 69 31.81 -1.14 -27.49
C ASP A 69 30.56 -0.24 -27.68
N GLY A 70 29.74 -0.54 -28.68
CA GLY A 70 28.49 0.16 -29.02
C GLY A 70 27.23 -0.60 -28.61
N GLY A 71 26.09 -0.23 -29.20
CA GLY A 71 24.80 -0.91 -29.04
C GLY A 71 24.54 -1.99 -30.09
N ILE A 72 23.40 -2.68 -29.96
CA ILE A 72 22.90 -3.63 -30.96
C ILE A 72 21.51 -3.18 -31.40
N SER A 73 21.28 -3.04 -32.70
CA SER A 73 19.99 -2.68 -33.28
C SER A 73 19.60 -3.68 -34.36
N VAL A 74 18.41 -4.28 -34.21
CA VAL A 74 17.85 -5.25 -35.15
C VAL A 74 16.49 -4.75 -35.62
N GLU A 75 16.36 -4.54 -36.93
CA GLU A 75 15.09 -4.12 -37.55
C GLU A 75 14.71 -5.09 -38.67
N SER A 76 13.62 -5.84 -38.50
CA SER A 76 13.06 -6.65 -39.59
C SER A 76 11.69 -6.15 -40.02
N GLY A 77 11.48 -6.16 -41.33
CA GLY A 77 10.18 -5.97 -41.96
C GLY A 77 9.78 -7.17 -42.82
N GLU A 78 10.39 -8.33 -42.60
CA GLU A 78 10.00 -9.58 -43.26
C GLU A 78 8.85 -10.26 -42.48
N ALA A 79 7.94 -10.90 -43.21
CA ALA A 79 6.78 -11.54 -42.63
C ALA A 79 7.15 -12.80 -41.82
N GLY A 80 6.62 -12.92 -40.60
CA GLY A 80 6.76 -14.11 -39.77
C GLY A 80 8.17 -14.34 -39.19
N ASP A 81 8.99 -13.30 -39.14
CA ASP A 81 10.36 -13.40 -38.64
C ASP A 81 10.45 -13.26 -37.12
N ASP A 82 10.96 -14.29 -36.45
CA ASP A 82 11.48 -14.15 -35.09
C ASP A 82 12.84 -13.47 -35.14
N ILE A 83 12.97 -12.34 -34.45
CA ILE A 83 14.19 -11.55 -34.39
C ILE A 83 14.70 -11.39 -32.95
N THR A 84 16.02 -11.43 -32.79
CA THR A 84 16.69 -11.32 -31.49
C THR A 84 17.85 -10.33 -31.54
N GLY A 85 17.94 -9.43 -30.57
CA GLY A 85 19.06 -8.50 -30.45
C GLY A 85 20.36 -9.23 -30.12
N LEU A 86 20.40 -9.82 -28.93
CA LEU A 86 21.49 -10.66 -28.44
C LEU A 86 20.99 -12.06 -28.13
N GLU A 87 21.61 -13.07 -28.73
CA GLU A 87 21.37 -14.48 -28.46
C GLU A 87 22.63 -15.12 -27.87
N VAL A 88 22.50 -15.78 -26.71
CA VAL A 88 23.60 -16.51 -26.06
C VAL A 88 23.19 -17.95 -25.79
N ASN A 89 23.87 -18.89 -26.42
CA ASN A 89 23.58 -20.32 -26.32
C ASN A 89 24.76 -21.09 -25.71
N HIS A 90 24.51 -21.79 -24.61
CA HIS A 90 25.46 -22.69 -23.95
C HIS A 90 24.86 -24.10 -23.92
N GLU A 91 25.07 -24.85 -25.01
CA GLU A 91 24.17 -25.94 -25.41
C GLU A 91 24.51 -27.32 -24.80
N ARG A 92 25.57 -27.47 -23.98
CA ARG A 92 26.03 -28.81 -23.58
C ARG A 92 26.28 -29.05 -22.09
N GLU A 93 25.61 -30.10 -21.61
CA GLU A 93 25.63 -30.64 -20.25
C GLU A 93 27.01 -30.89 -19.60
N ASP A 94 28.08 -31.04 -20.39
CA ASP A 94 29.43 -31.40 -19.93
C ASP A 94 30.47 -30.29 -20.15
N GLN A 95 30.04 -29.13 -20.63
CA GLN A 95 30.91 -27.98 -20.83
C GLN A 95 30.96 -27.12 -19.57
N ASP A 96 32.19 -26.82 -19.16
CA ASP A 96 32.51 -26.05 -17.95
C ASP A 96 33.02 -24.63 -18.25
N GLY A 97 33.17 -24.25 -19.53
CA GLY A 97 33.68 -22.92 -19.90
C GLY A 97 32.61 -21.83 -19.72
N ASP A 98 33.00 -20.68 -19.17
CA ASP A 98 32.09 -19.57 -18.92
C ASP A 98 31.91 -18.70 -20.18
N ILE A 99 30.74 -18.12 -20.38
CA ILE A 99 30.48 -17.12 -21.43
C ILE A 99 30.25 -15.75 -20.78
N THR A 100 31.03 -14.76 -21.19
CA THR A 100 30.89 -13.36 -20.77
C THR A 100 30.61 -12.50 -22.00
N VAL A 101 29.47 -11.83 -22.04
CA VAL A 101 29.10 -10.86 -23.08
C VAL A 101 28.93 -9.47 -22.47
N THR A 102 29.61 -8.47 -23.02
CA THR A 102 29.43 -7.06 -22.64
C THR A 102 29.02 -6.26 -23.87
N VAL A 103 27.92 -5.51 -23.75
CA VAL A 103 27.44 -4.55 -24.74
C VAL A 103 27.49 -3.16 -24.10
N GLY A 104 28.29 -2.26 -24.66
CA GLY A 104 28.54 -0.94 -24.09
C GLY A 104 27.39 0.06 -24.27
N GLY A 105 26.43 -0.25 -25.15
CA GLY A 105 25.24 0.55 -25.42
C GLY A 105 23.93 -0.21 -25.22
N ASP A 106 22.86 0.36 -25.75
CA ASP A 106 21.51 -0.22 -25.67
C ASP A 106 21.32 -1.35 -26.70
N ILE A 107 20.38 -2.26 -26.41
CA ILE A 107 19.91 -3.29 -27.34
C ILE A 107 18.48 -2.93 -27.77
N GLU A 108 18.31 -2.64 -29.06
CA GLU A 108 17.04 -2.26 -29.66
C GLU A 108 16.59 -3.30 -30.70
N VAL A 109 15.36 -3.79 -30.57
CA VAL A 109 14.74 -4.75 -31.47
C VAL A 109 13.42 -4.18 -31.94
N SER A 110 13.26 -4.07 -33.26
CA SER A 110 12.06 -3.52 -33.89
C SER A 110 11.52 -4.50 -34.94
N ASN A 111 10.45 -5.20 -34.59
CA ASN A 111 9.76 -6.12 -35.49
C ASN A 111 8.56 -5.42 -36.15
N ASN A 112 8.70 -5.10 -37.43
CA ASN A 112 7.71 -4.39 -38.25
C ASN A 112 7.24 -5.25 -39.43
N SER A 113 7.03 -6.55 -39.21
CA SER A 113 6.44 -7.45 -40.20
C SER A 113 5.12 -6.88 -40.76
N PRO A 114 4.97 -6.78 -42.10
CA PRO A 114 3.81 -6.17 -42.74
C PRO A 114 2.59 -7.10 -42.89
N ASP A 115 2.76 -8.39 -42.61
CA ASP A 115 1.73 -9.43 -42.77
C ASP A 115 1.33 -10.00 -41.39
N ASP A 116 0.10 -10.53 -41.30
CA ASP A 116 -0.51 -11.12 -40.10
C ASP A 116 0.12 -12.49 -39.69
N GLU A 117 1.39 -12.73 -40.03
CA GLU A 117 2.10 -13.93 -39.60
C GLU A 117 2.71 -13.69 -38.20
N PRO A 118 2.50 -14.63 -37.25
CA PRO A 118 3.01 -14.49 -35.90
C PRO A 118 4.53 -14.41 -35.93
N SER A 119 5.07 -13.49 -35.14
CA SER A 119 6.51 -13.21 -35.09
C SER A 119 6.90 -12.69 -33.70
N THR A 120 8.15 -12.88 -33.30
CA THR A 120 8.64 -12.51 -31.97
C THR A 120 9.81 -11.55 -32.08
N GLY A 121 9.78 -10.43 -31.35
CA GLY A 121 10.96 -9.60 -31.10
C GLY A 121 11.49 -9.87 -29.70
N THR A 122 12.76 -10.28 -29.58
CA THR A 122 13.41 -10.52 -28.28
C THR A 122 14.66 -9.67 -28.12
N GLY A 123 14.75 -8.85 -27.08
CA GLY A 123 15.94 -8.04 -26.80
C GLY A 123 17.17 -8.92 -26.53
N VAL A 124 17.13 -9.66 -25.42
CA VAL A 124 18.17 -10.61 -25.00
C VAL A 124 17.56 -11.99 -24.79
N SER A 125 18.13 -13.01 -25.43
CA SER A 125 17.79 -14.42 -25.26
C SER A 125 19.00 -15.19 -24.74
N VAL A 126 18.84 -15.91 -23.62
CA VAL A 126 19.89 -16.78 -23.07
C VAL A 126 19.36 -18.19 -22.84
N ASN A 127 20.01 -19.17 -23.46
CA ASN A 127 19.80 -20.58 -23.17
C ASN A 127 21.07 -21.17 -22.52
N ASN A 128 21.02 -21.48 -21.22
CA ASN A 128 22.12 -22.08 -20.47
C ASN A 128 21.82 -23.51 -20.03
N ASP A 129 22.23 -24.46 -20.88
CA ASP A 129 22.18 -25.89 -20.62
C ASP A 129 23.52 -26.49 -20.14
N GLY A 130 24.57 -25.66 -20.08
CA GLY A 130 25.91 -26.04 -19.66
C GLY A 130 26.19 -25.86 -18.18
N LYS A 131 27.34 -26.38 -17.72
CA LYS A 131 27.77 -26.22 -16.32
C LYS A 131 28.50 -24.90 -16.08
N GLY A 132 29.05 -24.30 -17.13
CA GLY A 132 29.65 -22.98 -17.09
C GLY A 132 28.62 -21.88 -16.85
N ASP A 133 29.11 -20.74 -16.38
CA ASP A 133 28.28 -19.58 -16.11
C ASP A 133 28.14 -18.72 -17.38
N VAL A 134 26.95 -18.16 -17.60
CA VAL A 134 26.69 -17.16 -18.65
C VAL A 134 26.46 -15.83 -17.97
N SER A 135 27.21 -14.79 -18.36
CA SER A 135 27.05 -13.44 -17.85
C SER A 135 26.90 -12.43 -18.99
N VAL A 136 25.86 -11.59 -18.92
CA VAL A 136 25.55 -10.54 -19.89
C VAL A 136 25.47 -9.19 -19.17
N TRP A 137 26.18 -8.19 -19.67
CA TRP A 137 26.08 -6.79 -19.23
C TRP A 137 25.70 -5.91 -20.41
N THR A 138 24.69 -5.05 -20.25
CA THR A 138 24.21 -4.18 -21.32
C THR A 138 23.64 -2.86 -20.79
N GLY A 139 23.44 -1.88 -21.68
CA GLY A 139 22.64 -0.67 -21.41
C GLY A 139 21.15 -0.99 -21.26
N SER A 140 20.27 -0.19 -21.85
CA SER A 140 18.84 -0.47 -21.88
C SER A 140 18.50 -1.56 -22.90
N ILE A 141 17.37 -2.24 -22.70
CA ILE A 141 16.83 -3.22 -23.65
C ILE A 141 15.44 -2.76 -24.08
N ILE A 142 15.24 -2.57 -25.37
CA ILE A 142 13.96 -2.16 -25.95
C ILE A 142 13.59 -3.17 -27.04
N SER A 143 12.47 -3.85 -26.84
CA SER A 143 11.91 -4.78 -27.82
C SER A 143 10.50 -4.34 -28.20
N GLY A 144 10.34 -3.96 -29.47
CA GLY A 144 9.09 -3.45 -30.02
C GLY A 144 8.56 -4.32 -31.15
N SER A 145 7.25 -4.53 -31.18
CA SER A 145 6.54 -5.13 -32.29
C SER A 145 5.26 -4.38 -32.64
N THR A 146 5.09 -4.05 -33.92
CA THR A 146 3.87 -3.37 -34.41
C THR A 146 2.96 -4.26 -35.26
N THR A 147 3.39 -5.50 -35.52
CA THR A 147 2.69 -6.49 -36.36
C THR A 147 1.48 -7.10 -35.66
N GLU A 148 0.50 -7.58 -36.43
CA GLU A 148 -0.62 -8.39 -35.92
C GLU A 148 -0.10 -9.76 -35.37
N ASP A 149 -0.64 -10.25 -34.25
CA ASP A 149 -0.21 -11.53 -33.61
C ASP A 149 1.27 -11.64 -33.24
N ALA A 150 1.97 -10.51 -33.08
CA ALA A 150 3.40 -10.50 -32.80
C ALA A 150 3.74 -10.24 -31.32
N TYR A 151 4.71 -10.99 -30.83
CA TYR A 151 5.13 -11.00 -29.43
C TYR A 151 6.35 -10.11 -29.23
N ALA A 152 6.45 -9.45 -28.08
CA ALA A 152 7.62 -8.70 -27.66
C ALA A 152 8.15 -9.25 -26.33
N ARG A 153 9.46 -9.50 -26.26
CA ARG A 153 10.18 -9.95 -25.07
C ARG A 153 11.38 -9.04 -24.83
N GLY A 154 11.51 -8.48 -23.63
CA GLY A 154 12.72 -7.74 -23.27
C GLY A 154 13.88 -8.72 -23.03
N ILE A 155 13.74 -9.55 -21.99
CA ILE A 155 14.68 -10.63 -21.66
C ILE A 155 13.94 -11.97 -21.67
N ASP A 156 14.57 -12.98 -22.25
CA ASP A 156 14.11 -14.37 -22.23
C ASP A 156 15.27 -15.28 -21.79
N THR A 157 15.08 -16.03 -20.70
CA THR A 157 16.12 -16.92 -20.17
C THR A 157 15.57 -18.31 -19.89
N SER A 158 16.35 -19.31 -20.30
CA SER A 158 16.17 -20.70 -19.92
C SER A 158 17.46 -21.23 -19.32
N THR A 159 17.45 -21.60 -18.04
CA THR A 159 18.65 -22.07 -17.34
C THR A 159 18.38 -23.44 -16.72
N SER A 160 18.93 -24.49 -17.33
CA SER A 160 18.83 -25.85 -16.80
C SER A 160 20.03 -26.23 -15.92
N LYS A 161 21.18 -25.58 -16.11
CA LYS A 161 22.44 -25.80 -15.38
C LYS A 161 23.25 -24.51 -15.23
N GLY A 162 24.35 -24.59 -14.48
CA GLY A 162 25.24 -23.44 -14.26
C GLY A 162 24.54 -22.26 -13.60
N LYS A 163 25.05 -21.06 -13.86
CA LYS A 163 24.43 -19.80 -13.48
C LYS A 163 24.31 -18.87 -14.70
N THR A 164 23.15 -18.27 -14.88
CA THR A 164 22.93 -17.16 -15.80
C THR A 164 22.86 -15.86 -15.00
N THR A 165 23.63 -14.84 -15.38
CA THR A 165 23.59 -13.49 -14.79
C THR A 165 23.34 -12.48 -15.90
N ILE A 166 22.29 -11.66 -15.80
CA ILE A 166 22.05 -10.55 -16.72
C ILE A 166 21.95 -9.28 -15.89
N ASP A 167 22.75 -8.28 -16.26
CA ASP A 167 22.85 -6.99 -15.61
C ASP A 167 22.57 -5.88 -16.65
N VAL A 168 21.51 -5.11 -16.40
CA VAL A 168 20.98 -4.07 -17.28
C VAL A 168 21.12 -2.74 -16.55
N ASP A 169 22.01 -1.88 -17.04
CA ASP A 169 22.23 -0.53 -16.47
C ASP A 169 21.02 0.40 -16.69
N GLY A 170 20.16 0.07 -17.66
CA GLY A 170 19.01 0.86 -18.10
C GLY A 170 17.65 0.24 -17.80
N ASP A 171 16.69 0.57 -18.67
CA ASP A 171 15.32 0.02 -18.63
C ASP A 171 15.24 -1.29 -19.42
N VAL A 172 14.25 -2.14 -19.10
CA VAL A 172 13.79 -3.24 -19.96
C VAL A 172 12.37 -2.94 -20.42
N ILE A 173 12.18 -2.74 -21.72
CA ILE A 173 10.89 -2.37 -22.33
C ILE A 173 10.50 -3.41 -23.38
N ALA A 174 9.31 -3.97 -23.23
CA ALA A 174 8.65 -4.82 -24.22
C ALA A 174 7.33 -4.18 -24.66
N ASP A 175 7.24 -3.77 -25.92
CA ASP A 175 6.07 -3.11 -26.49
C ASP A 175 5.50 -3.95 -27.64
N SER A 176 4.24 -4.40 -27.52
CA SER A 176 3.51 -5.06 -28.61
C SER A 176 2.20 -4.34 -28.95
N SER A 177 1.91 -4.16 -30.23
CA SER A 177 0.62 -3.62 -30.66
C SER A 177 -0.49 -4.69 -30.65
N ASN A 178 -0.21 -5.94 -31.03
CA ASN A 178 -1.29 -6.91 -31.28
C ASN A 178 -0.97 -8.35 -30.83
N GLY A 179 0.06 -8.54 -30.02
CA GLY A 179 0.31 -9.81 -29.34
C GLY A 179 0.80 -9.58 -27.92
N ASP A 180 1.41 -10.59 -27.31
CA ASP A 180 1.80 -10.49 -25.90
C ASP A 180 3.11 -9.70 -25.74
N ALA A 181 3.19 -8.92 -24.67
CA ALA A 181 4.39 -8.21 -24.26
C ALA A 181 4.87 -8.78 -22.92
N ASN A 182 6.11 -9.24 -22.87
CA ASN A 182 6.74 -9.72 -21.64
C ASN A 182 8.02 -8.94 -21.39
N GLY A 183 8.11 -8.21 -20.28
CA GLY A 183 9.33 -7.48 -19.93
C GLY A 183 10.48 -8.46 -19.74
N ILE A 184 10.31 -9.42 -18.83
CA ILE A 184 11.30 -10.46 -18.55
C ILE A 184 10.61 -11.82 -18.37
N ILE A 185 11.17 -12.85 -18.98
CA ILE A 185 10.81 -14.26 -18.79
C ILE A 185 12.04 -15.01 -18.25
N SER A 186 11.86 -15.75 -17.15
CA SER A 186 12.89 -16.61 -16.56
C SER A 186 12.37 -17.99 -16.23
N GLU A 187 12.82 -18.97 -17.00
CA GLU A 187 12.52 -20.39 -16.81
C GLU A 187 13.74 -21.11 -16.24
N ASN A 188 13.62 -21.72 -15.05
CA ASN A 188 14.67 -22.56 -14.49
C ASN A 188 14.21 -24.00 -14.31
N SER A 189 15.07 -24.92 -14.75
CA SER A 189 14.88 -26.36 -14.56
C SER A 189 16.01 -27.03 -13.79
N GLY A 190 17.01 -26.28 -13.31
CA GLY A 190 18.05 -26.82 -12.42
C GLY A 190 19.20 -25.88 -12.06
N GLY A 191 19.47 -24.84 -12.86
CA GLY A 191 20.52 -23.86 -12.60
C GLY A 191 20.04 -22.65 -11.77
N ASN A 192 20.78 -21.55 -11.83
CA ASN A 192 20.38 -20.31 -11.17
C ASN A 192 20.37 -19.15 -12.17
N THR A 193 19.30 -18.36 -12.20
CA THR A 193 19.23 -17.12 -12.97
C THR A 193 19.24 -15.93 -12.01
N ASN A 194 20.19 -15.01 -12.21
CA ASN A 194 20.28 -13.73 -11.50
C ASN A 194 20.04 -12.59 -12.50
N LEU A 195 19.00 -11.80 -12.26
CA LEU A 195 18.60 -10.69 -13.13
C LEU A 195 18.68 -9.40 -12.32
N VAL A 196 19.43 -8.42 -12.82
CA VAL A 196 19.55 -7.08 -12.22
C VAL A 196 19.15 -6.06 -13.29
N VAL A 197 18.15 -5.24 -12.99
CA VAL A 197 17.70 -4.13 -13.82
C VAL A 197 17.77 -2.86 -12.99
N SER A 198 18.66 -1.93 -13.35
CA SER A 198 18.93 -0.75 -12.54
C SER A 198 17.76 0.24 -12.50
N ASN A 199 16.87 0.23 -13.50
CA ASN A 199 15.73 1.14 -13.60
C ASN A 199 14.39 0.38 -13.67
N ASP A 200 13.57 0.62 -14.72
CA ASP A 200 12.21 0.10 -14.83
C ASP A 200 12.14 -1.15 -15.73
N VAL A 201 11.18 -2.04 -15.43
CA VAL A 201 10.74 -3.12 -16.31
C VAL A 201 9.32 -2.80 -16.78
N THR A 202 9.12 -2.65 -18.09
CA THR A 202 7.83 -2.25 -18.68
C THR A 202 7.40 -3.24 -19.75
N ALA A 203 6.14 -3.69 -19.68
CA ALA A 203 5.48 -4.48 -20.70
C ALA A 203 4.17 -3.80 -21.13
N ASN A 204 4.07 -3.37 -22.38
CA ASN A 204 2.86 -2.77 -22.94
C ASN A 204 2.33 -3.60 -24.10
N SER A 205 1.07 -4.04 -24.02
CA SER A 205 0.36 -4.65 -25.15
C SER A 205 -0.89 -3.85 -25.51
N THR A 206 -1.23 -3.59 -26.78
CA THR A 206 -2.56 -3.03 -27.07
C THR A 206 -3.62 -4.12 -27.12
N VAL A 207 -3.36 -5.22 -27.85
CA VAL A 207 -4.25 -6.38 -27.98
C VAL A 207 -3.43 -7.63 -27.65
N GLY A 208 -3.51 -8.12 -26.42
CA GLY A 208 -2.70 -9.23 -25.94
C GLY A 208 -2.39 -9.12 -24.46
N TYR A 209 -1.72 -10.14 -23.94
CA TYR A 209 -1.29 -10.17 -22.54
C TYR A 209 -0.10 -9.23 -22.32
N ALA A 210 -0.04 -8.60 -21.16
CA ALA A 210 1.13 -7.85 -20.72
C ALA A 210 1.63 -8.42 -19.40
N THR A 211 2.88 -8.88 -19.36
CA THR A 211 3.52 -9.39 -18.14
C THR A 211 4.81 -8.64 -17.88
N GLY A 212 4.94 -7.95 -16.75
CA GLY A 212 6.16 -7.22 -16.41
C GLY A 212 7.32 -8.18 -16.17
N PHE A 213 7.15 -9.09 -15.22
CA PHE A 213 8.09 -10.18 -14.92
C PHE A 213 7.37 -11.52 -14.83
N HIS A 214 7.91 -12.54 -15.48
CA HIS A 214 7.44 -13.93 -15.46
C HIS A 214 8.58 -14.83 -15.01
N SER A 215 8.38 -15.62 -13.94
CA SER A 215 9.29 -16.69 -13.57
C SER A 215 8.59 -18.02 -13.40
N GLU A 216 9.17 -19.06 -14.02
CA GLU A 216 8.78 -20.44 -13.84
C GLU A 216 9.97 -21.28 -13.36
N ASN A 217 9.85 -21.85 -12.16
CA ASN A 217 10.91 -22.66 -11.57
C ASN A 217 10.41 -24.09 -11.34
N SER A 218 11.00 -25.07 -12.01
CA SER A 218 10.77 -26.50 -11.77
C SER A 218 11.88 -27.17 -10.95
N SER A 219 13.07 -26.58 -11.02
CA SER A 219 14.15 -26.69 -10.05
C SER A 219 15.09 -25.51 -10.27
N GLY A 220 16.03 -25.28 -9.35
CA GLY A 220 16.96 -24.16 -9.45
C GLY A 220 16.46 -22.92 -8.74
N ASN A 221 17.06 -21.75 -9.00
CA ASN A 221 16.66 -20.51 -8.35
C ASN A 221 16.61 -19.32 -9.32
N THR A 222 15.62 -18.44 -9.15
CA THR A 222 15.59 -17.11 -9.78
C THR A 222 15.81 -16.04 -8.72
N THR A 223 16.74 -15.13 -8.96
CA THR A 223 16.88 -13.88 -8.21
C THR A 223 16.65 -12.70 -9.15
N LEU A 224 15.73 -11.80 -8.80
CA LEU A 224 15.44 -10.58 -9.53
C LEU A 224 15.71 -9.36 -8.62
N GLU A 225 16.44 -8.38 -9.12
CA GLU A 225 16.58 -7.04 -8.53
C GLU A 225 16.15 -6.00 -9.56
N VAL A 226 15.15 -5.17 -9.23
CA VAL A 226 14.69 -4.06 -10.07
C VAL A 226 14.82 -2.76 -9.26
N GLY A 227 15.60 -1.80 -9.75
CA GLY A 227 15.87 -0.56 -9.02
C GLY A 227 14.65 0.35 -8.87
N ASN A 228 13.75 0.35 -9.86
CA ASN A 228 12.52 1.14 -9.84
C ASN A 228 11.28 0.23 -9.99
N ASN A 229 10.44 0.45 -10.99
CA ASN A 229 9.10 -0.13 -11.08
C ASN A 229 9.04 -1.33 -12.02
N ILE A 230 8.04 -2.19 -11.78
CA ILE A 230 7.59 -3.19 -12.75
C ILE A 230 6.18 -2.78 -13.21
N THR A 231 6.01 -2.53 -14.51
CA THR A 231 4.76 -2.05 -15.09
C THR A 231 4.26 -2.99 -16.19
N ALA A 232 3.00 -3.41 -16.11
CA ALA A 232 2.30 -4.18 -17.14
C ALA A 232 1.00 -3.47 -17.56
N GLN A 233 0.86 -3.12 -18.83
CA GLN A 233 -0.31 -2.40 -19.32
C GLN A 233 -0.88 -3.05 -20.58
N THR A 234 -2.20 -3.22 -20.62
CA THR A 234 -2.87 -3.59 -21.86
C THR A 234 -4.21 -2.91 -22.10
N THR A 235 -4.69 -2.90 -23.33
CA THR A 235 -6.04 -2.41 -23.63
C THR A 235 -7.05 -3.55 -23.66
N ASP A 236 -6.76 -4.65 -24.37
CA ASP A 236 -7.74 -5.72 -24.65
C ASP A 236 -7.36 -7.12 -24.10
N GLY A 237 -6.24 -7.25 -23.38
CA GLY A 237 -5.85 -8.51 -22.74
C GLY A 237 -5.69 -8.42 -21.23
N ASP A 238 -5.23 -9.51 -20.61
CA ASP A 238 -4.93 -9.51 -19.17
C ASP A 238 -3.55 -8.87 -18.91
N ALA A 239 -3.41 -8.20 -17.77
CA ALA A 239 -2.15 -7.58 -17.34
C ALA A 239 -1.69 -8.19 -16.00
N ILE A 240 -0.43 -8.62 -15.93
CA ILE A 240 0.19 -9.09 -14.68
C ILE A 240 1.49 -8.35 -14.45
N GLY A 241 1.59 -7.59 -13.36
CA GLY A 241 2.83 -6.86 -13.03
C GLY A 241 3.97 -7.82 -12.75
N PHE A 242 3.77 -8.66 -11.73
CA PHE A 242 4.72 -9.71 -11.32
C PHE A 242 4.05 -11.08 -11.32
N TRP A 243 4.62 -12.05 -12.02
CA TRP A 243 4.20 -13.45 -12.05
C TRP A 243 5.37 -14.36 -11.64
N SER A 244 5.21 -15.09 -10.54
CA SER A 244 6.03 -16.26 -10.24
C SER A 244 5.18 -17.52 -10.10
N ASP A 245 5.58 -18.58 -10.79
CA ASP A 245 5.05 -19.93 -10.62
C ASP A 245 6.19 -20.91 -10.30
N ASN A 246 6.32 -21.28 -9.03
CA ASN A 246 7.44 -22.05 -8.52
C ASN A 246 6.99 -23.47 -8.13
N SER A 247 7.26 -24.41 -9.03
CA SER A 247 6.98 -25.84 -8.83
C SER A 247 8.12 -26.61 -8.13
N GLY A 248 9.27 -25.95 -7.91
CA GLY A 248 10.45 -26.45 -7.22
C GLY A 248 11.61 -25.45 -7.26
N GLY A 249 12.36 -25.30 -6.16
CA GLY A 249 13.46 -24.33 -6.07
C GLY A 249 13.10 -23.04 -5.33
N LYS A 250 13.83 -21.93 -5.58
CA LYS A 250 13.59 -20.64 -4.91
C LYS A 250 13.41 -19.49 -5.91
N THR A 251 12.40 -18.66 -5.73
CA THR A 251 12.32 -17.34 -6.36
C THR A 251 12.51 -16.26 -5.29
N THR A 252 13.44 -15.32 -5.51
CA THR A 252 13.61 -14.11 -4.68
C THR A 252 13.51 -12.88 -5.55
N ALA A 253 12.71 -11.90 -5.17
CA ALA A 253 12.64 -10.62 -5.89
C ALA A 253 12.73 -9.43 -4.93
N GLU A 254 13.59 -8.46 -5.25
CA GLU A 254 13.71 -7.16 -4.59
C GLU A 254 13.38 -6.05 -5.61
N ILE A 255 12.33 -5.26 -5.34
CA ILE A 255 11.82 -4.24 -6.26
C ILE A 255 11.81 -2.90 -5.52
N GLY A 256 12.66 -1.96 -5.94
CA GLY A 256 12.85 -0.66 -5.28
C GLY A 256 11.70 0.35 -5.49
N GLY A 257 10.82 0.08 -6.46
CA GLY A 257 9.64 0.88 -6.78
C GLY A 257 8.34 0.10 -6.65
N ALA A 258 7.33 0.50 -7.43
CA ALA A 258 6.00 -0.08 -7.43
C ALA A 258 5.86 -1.25 -8.42
N VAL A 259 4.87 -2.10 -8.18
CA VAL A 259 4.39 -3.10 -9.14
C VAL A 259 2.99 -2.70 -9.61
N GLU A 260 2.87 -2.33 -10.89
CA GLU A 260 1.64 -1.77 -11.46
C GLU A 260 1.13 -2.62 -12.61
N ALA A 261 -0.15 -3.02 -12.53
CA ALA A 261 -0.85 -3.70 -13.62
C ALA A 261 -2.12 -2.93 -13.99
N SER A 262 -2.35 -2.72 -15.29
CA SER A 262 -3.59 -2.08 -15.76
C SER A 262 -4.11 -2.65 -17.06
N SER A 263 -5.43 -2.75 -17.17
CA SER A 263 -6.12 -3.17 -18.39
C SER A 263 -7.45 -2.46 -18.56
N LYS A 264 -7.84 -2.16 -19.80
CA LYS A 264 -9.19 -1.65 -20.05
C LYS A 264 -10.20 -2.79 -20.09
N GLU A 265 -9.93 -3.87 -20.82
CA GLU A 265 -10.92 -4.94 -21.07
C GLU A 265 -10.60 -6.27 -20.39
N GLY A 266 -9.33 -6.54 -20.07
CA GLY A 266 -8.92 -7.78 -19.41
C GLY A 266 -8.75 -7.69 -17.89
N SER A 267 -8.55 -8.87 -17.31
CA SER A 267 -8.30 -9.04 -15.89
C SER A 267 -6.90 -8.55 -15.55
N VAL A 268 -6.75 -8.00 -14.34
CA VAL A 268 -5.46 -7.46 -13.89
C VAL A 268 -5.06 -8.05 -12.57
N ILE A 269 -3.78 -8.40 -12.45
CA ILE A 269 -3.17 -8.83 -11.20
C ILE A 269 -1.89 -8.02 -10.98
N GLY A 270 -1.77 -7.33 -9.84
CA GLY A 270 -0.52 -6.63 -9.52
C GLY A 270 0.62 -7.63 -9.32
N ALA A 271 0.47 -8.52 -8.35
CA ALA A 271 1.39 -9.65 -8.12
C ALA A 271 0.65 -10.99 -8.02
N TYR A 272 1.06 -11.95 -8.84
CA TYR A 272 0.65 -13.35 -8.79
C TYR A 272 1.81 -14.23 -8.34
N VAL A 273 1.64 -14.93 -7.22
CA VAL A 273 2.68 -15.72 -6.57
C VAL A 273 2.18 -17.11 -6.26
N ASN A 274 2.63 -18.10 -7.01
CA ASN A 274 2.24 -19.49 -6.82
C ASN A 274 3.46 -20.34 -6.48
N GLY A 275 3.31 -21.19 -5.46
CA GLY A 275 4.27 -22.21 -5.09
C GLY A 275 3.56 -23.54 -4.90
N TYR A 276 3.99 -24.59 -5.58
CA TYR A 276 3.43 -25.93 -5.41
C TYR A 276 4.50 -26.99 -5.61
N ARG A 277 4.52 -28.06 -4.82
CA ARG A 277 5.55 -29.10 -5.04
C ARG A 277 5.09 -30.09 -6.12
N SER A 278 5.79 -30.12 -7.26
CA SER A 278 5.45 -31.03 -8.37
C SER A 278 5.96 -32.48 -8.19
N ASP A 279 7.00 -32.71 -7.37
CA ASP A 279 7.65 -34.02 -7.19
C ASP A 279 8.20 -34.24 -5.76
N GLU A 280 9.13 -35.20 -5.57
CA GLU A 280 9.76 -35.46 -4.26
C GLU A 280 10.87 -34.45 -3.87
N LYS A 281 11.04 -33.35 -4.61
CA LYS A 281 12.06 -32.33 -4.30
C LYS A 281 11.73 -31.54 -3.02
N ALA A 282 12.68 -30.72 -2.61
CA ALA A 282 12.48 -29.72 -1.56
C ALA A 282 11.28 -28.84 -1.91
N ALA A 283 10.49 -28.48 -0.91
CA ALA A 283 9.34 -27.61 -1.10
C ALA A 283 9.79 -26.25 -1.66
N PRO A 284 9.11 -25.71 -2.69
CA PRO A 284 9.49 -24.45 -3.27
C PRO A 284 9.29 -23.29 -2.30
N THR A 285 10.09 -22.24 -2.47
CA THR A 285 9.97 -21.00 -1.70
C THR A 285 9.95 -19.81 -2.64
N THR A 286 9.01 -18.90 -2.45
CA THR A 286 8.99 -17.62 -3.17
C THR A 286 8.92 -16.49 -2.16
N GLU A 287 9.88 -15.57 -2.23
CA GLU A 287 10.00 -14.40 -1.35
C GLU A 287 10.08 -13.13 -2.22
N ILE A 288 9.21 -12.16 -1.97
CA ILE A 288 9.15 -10.93 -2.75
C ILE A 288 9.10 -9.74 -1.79
N SER A 289 10.01 -8.79 -1.96
CA SER A 289 10.07 -7.52 -1.23
C SER A 289 9.91 -6.35 -2.20
N ILE A 290 8.92 -5.48 -1.93
CA ILE A 290 8.57 -4.34 -2.79
C ILE A 290 8.58 -3.07 -1.94
N ASP A 291 9.45 -2.12 -2.27
CA ASP A 291 9.56 -0.85 -1.54
C ASP A 291 8.41 0.11 -1.87
N GLY A 292 7.81 0.00 -3.06
CA GLY A 292 6.60 0.74 -3.45
C GLY A 292 5.31 -0.08 -3.31
N GLY A 293 4.22 0.50 -3.80
CA GLY A 293 2.89 -0.12 -3.74
C GLY A 293 2.67 -1.19 -4.81
N ILE A 294 1.64 -2.01 -4.61
CA ILE A 294 1.15 -2.98 -5.59
C ILE A 294 -0.23 -2.50 -6.06
N SER A 295 -0.38 -2.20 -7.34
CA SER A 295 -1.64 -1.69 -7.89
C SER A 295 -2.16 -2.51 -9.07
N ALA A 296 -3.47 -2.75 -9.08
CA ALA A 296 -4.16 -3.49 -10.12
C ALA A 296 -5.43 -2.75 -10.56
N ASN A 297 -5.44 -2.21 -11.78
CA ASN A 297 -6.51 -1.33 -12.27
C ASN A 297 -7.18 -1.87 -13.54
N SER A 298 -8.40 -2.39 -13.44
CA SER A 298 -9.19 -2.81 -14.61
C SER A 298 -10.41 -1.92 -14.84
N VAL A 299 -10.73 -1.57 -16.09
CA VAL A 299 -11.95 -0.80 -16.36
C VAL A 299 -13.18 -1.71 -16.39
N THR A 300 -13.17 -2.82 -17.13
CA THR A 300 -14.37 -3.66 -17.31
C THR A 300 -14.29 -5.05 -16.66
N SER A 301 -13.11 -5.49 -16.28
CA SER A 301 -12.82 -6.86 -15.84
C SER A 301 -12.30 -6.90 -14.40
N LYS A 302 -11.97 -8.09 -13.91
CA LYS A 302 -11.59 -8.29 -12.51
C LYS A 302 -10.24 -7.65 -12.22
N ALA A 303 -10.07 -7.13 -11.01
CA ALA A 303 -8.79 -6.60 -10.54
C ALA A 303 -8.39 -7.24 -9.21
N THR A 304 -7.14 -7.70 -9.12
CA THR A 304 -6.58 -8.27 -7.89
C THR A 304 -5.23 -7.64 -7.59
N GLY A 305 -5.05 -7.02 -6.42
CA GLY A 305 -3.76 -6.42 -6.06
C GLY A 305 -2.69 -7.50 -5.91
N VAL A 306 -2.87 -8.38 -4.94
CA VAL A 306 -2.01 -9.56 -4.73
C VAL A 306 -2.85 -10.83 -4.72
N SER A 307 -2.44 -11.84 -5.47
CA SER A 307 -2.98 -13.20 -5.41
C SER A 307 -1.86 -14.19 -5.14
N MET A 308 -1.91 -14.87 -4.00
CA MET A 308 -0.88 -15.83 -3.61
C MET A 308 -1.45 -17.21 -3.25
N SER A 309 -0.69 -18.25 -3.60
CA SER A 309 -1.06 -19.64 -3.38
C SER A 309 0.15 -20.49 -3.00
N ALA A 310 0.05 -21.22 -1.89
CA ALA A 310 1.07 -22.17 -1.44
C ALA A 310 0.53 -23.59 -1.26
N GLU A 311 1.00 -24.54 -2.06
CA GLU A 311 0.55 -25.92 -2.05
C GLU A 311 1.69 -26.93 -1.74
N ASP A 312 1.32 -28.06 -1.13
CA ASP A 312 2.15 -29.27 -1.02
C ASP A 312 3.53 -29.07 -0.36
N GLY A 313 3.57 -28.24 0.68
CA GLY A 313 4.72 -27.89 1.50
C GLY A 313 5.34 -26.53 1.15
N ALA A 314 4.90 -25.90 0.06
CA ALA A 314 5.47 -24.64 -0.43
C ALA A 314 5.33 -23.51 0.59
N THR A 315 6.24 -22.53 0.49
CA THR A 315 6.16 -21.27 1.23
C THR A 315 6.17 -20.11 0.25
N VAL A 316 5.18 -19.22 0.33
CA VAL A 316 5.13 -17.98 -0.44
C VAL A 316 5.01 -16.80 0.52
N GLU A 317 5.76 -15.74 0.25
CA GLU A 317 5.84 -14.55 1.09
C GLU A 317 5.88 -13.29 0.20
N VAL A 318 5.02 -12.32 0.52
CA VAL A 318 5.02 -10.99 -0.09
C VAL A 318 5.11 -9.94 1.01
N PHE A 319 6.13 -9.11 0.92
CA PHE A 319 6.34 -7.95 1.77
C PHE A 319 6.28 -6.68 0.92
N THR A 320 5.48 -5.69 1.33
CA THR A 320 5.50 -4.36 0.72
C THR A 320 5.48 -3.25 1.76
N LEU A 321 6.27 -2.20 1.51
CA LEU A 321 6.35 -1.01 2.35
C LEU A 321 5.20 -0.01 2.12
N ASP A 322 4.33 -0.25 1.15
CA ASP A 322 3.29 0.70 0.73
C ASP A 322 1.94 -0.03 0.48
N ASP A 323 1.00 0.68 -0.13
CA ASP A 323 -0.38 0.22 -0.34
C ASP A 323 -0.45 -0.98 -1.31
N VAL A 324 -1.35 -1.92 -0.99
CA VAL A 324 -1.91 -2.87 -1.97
C VAL A 324 -3.29 -2.39 -2.40
N SER A 325 -3.48 -2.13 -3.69
CA SER A 325 -4.72 -1.59 -4.22
C SER A 325 -5.24 -2.36 -5.44
N ALA A 326 -6.56 -2.55 -5.47
CA ALA A 326 -7.27 -3.08 -6.62
C ALA A 326 -8.50 -2.24 -6.96
N SER A 327 -8.66 -1.90 -8.23
CA SER A 327 -9.79 -1.10 -8.72
C SER A 327 -10.42 -1.74 -9.95
N SER A 328 -11.74 -1.90 -9.95
CA SER A 328 -12.51 -2.36 -11.11
C SER A 328 -13.72 -1.47 -11.40
N GLY A 329 -13.84 -0.97 -12.64
CA GLY A 329 -14.97 -0.13 -13.05
C GLY A 329 -16.27 -0.91 -13.31
N GLU A 330 -16.22 -2.19 -13.70
CA GLU A 330 -17.43 -2.97 -14.00
C GLU A 330 -17.50 -4.37 -13.38
N SER A 331 -16.41 -4.84 -12.76
CA SER A 331 -16.28 -6.19 -12.21
C SER A 331 -15.85 -6.18 -10.75
N GLU A 332 -15.53 -7.37 -10.22
CA GLU A 332 -15.07 -7.57 -8.86
C GLU A 332 -13.64 -7.03 -8.67
N ALA A 333 -13.36 -6.47 -7.49
CA ALA A 333 -12.02 -6.07 -7.09
C ALA A 333 -11.61 -6.75 -5.79
N THR A 334 -10.37 -7.22 -5.71
CA THR A 334 -9.79 -7.89 -4.53
C THR A 334 -8.46 -7.25 -4.18
N GLY A 335 -8.27 -6.75 -2.96
CA GLY A 335 -7.00 -6.16 -2.55
C GLY A 335 -5.92 -7.25 -2.42
N LEU A 336 -6.13 -8.17 -1.49
CA LEU A 336 -5.23 -9.26 -1.17
C LEU A 336 -5.99 -10.60 -1.13
N GLU A 337 -5.46 -11.62 -1.79
CA GLU A 337 -5.96 -12.98 -1.73
C GLU A 337 -4.87 -13.97 -1.33
N LEU A 338 -5.11 -14.73 -0.26
CA LEU A 338 -4.23 -15.79 0.21
C LEU A 338 -4.91 -17.15 0.09
N ARG A 339 -4.18 -18.10 -0.48
CA ARG A 339 -4.58 -19.52 -0.58
C ARG A 339 -3.44 -20.41 -0.10
N ALA A 340 -3.77 -21.47 0.63
CA ALA A 340 -2.76 -22.47 0.98
C ALA A 340 -3.37 -23.86 1.17
N ARG A 341 -2.71 -24.89 0.63
CA ARG A 341 -3.05 -26.33 0.71
C ARG A 341 -1.83 -27.15 1.15
N ASP A 342 -1.72 -27.51 2.43
CA ASP A 342 -0.48 -28.10 2.98
C ASP A 342 0.73 -27.18 2.78
N GLY A 343 0.52 -25.87 2.70
CA GLY A 343 1.54 -24.87 2.44
C GLY A 343 1.44 -23.67 3.37
N LYS A 344 2.32 -22.69 3.14
CA LYS A 344 2.43 -21.47 3.95
C LYS A 344 2.36 -20.24 3.06
N ALA A 345 1.43 -19.34 3.34
CA ALA A 345 1.29 -18.07 2.63
C ALA A 345 1.33 -16.92 3.64
N TYR A 346 2.29 -16.02 3.45
CA TYR A 346 2.56 -14.87 4.31
C TYR A 346 2.46 -13.57 3.51
N ALA A 347 1.74 -12.58 4.04
CA ALA A 347 1.64 -11.25 3.45
C ALA A 347 1.81 -10.18 4.52
N ASP A 348 2.83 -9.34 4.36
CA ASP A 348 3.12 -8.21 5.24
C ASP A 348 2.99 -6.90 4.46
N ILE A 349 1.95 -6.12 4.78
CA ILE A 349 1.59 -4.89 4.08
C ILE A 349 1.73 -3.73 5.06
N MET A 350 2.74 -2.87 4.88
CA MET A 350 3.03 -1.80 5.84
C MET A 350 2.00 -0.65 5.82
N GLU A 351 1.27 -0.49 4.73
CA GLU A 351 0.22 0.51 4.59
C GLU A 351 -1.15 -0.16 4.40
N ASN A 352 -1.98 0.32 3.47
CA ASN A 352 -3.37 -0.08 3.34
C ASN A 352 -3.55 -1.24 2.36
N VAL A 353 -4.56 -2.06 2.61
CA VAL A 353 -5.12 -2.97 1.61
C VAL A 353 -6.47 -2.42 1.16
N SER A 354 -6.57 -2.03 -0.11
CA SER A 354 -7.77 -1.42 -0.67
C SER A 354 -8.31 -2.17 -1.89
N ALA A 355 -9.64 -2.28 -1.97
CA ALA A 355 -10.38 -2.80 -3.10
C ALA A 355 -11.56 -1.88 -3.39
N THR A 356 -11.67 -1.40 -4.62
CA THR A 356 -12.77 -0.54 -5.06
C THR A 356 -13.44 -1.12 -6.30
N SER A 357 -14.76 -1.22 -6.29
CA SER A 357 -15.56 -1.61 -7.45
C SER A 357 -16.74 -0.68 -7.65
N ASP A 358 -16.89 -0.08 -8.83
CA ASP A 358 -18.00 0.85 -9.09
C ASP A 358 -19.35 0.14 -9.20
N LYS A 359 -19.36 -1.14 -9.63
CA LYS A 359 -20.60 -1.86 -10.00
C LYS A 359 -20.81 -3.21 -9.29
N LYS A 360 -19.76 -3.82 -8.74
CA LYS A 360 -19.80 -5.18 -8.16
C LYS A 360 -19.26 -5.18 -6.74
N SER A 361 -18.97 -6.36 -6.21
CA SER A 361 -18.35 -6.52 -4.90
C SER A 361 -16.89 -6.08 -4.95
N ALA A 362 -16.45 -5.46 -3.88
CA ALA A 362 -15.05 -5.28 -3.57
C ALA A 362 -14.71 -6.08 -2.31
N THR A 363 -13.58 -6.77 -2.30
CA THR A 363 -13.11 -7.50 -1.11
C THR A 363 -11.72 -7.03 -0.72
N GLY A 364 -11.54 -6.57 0.51
CA GLY A 364 -10.22 -6.15 0.98
C GLY A 364 -9.25 -7.32 1.03
N VAL A 365 -9.57 -8.31 1.87
CA VAL A 365 -8.77 -9.53 2.04
C VAL A 365 -9.64 -10.77 1.81
N ILE A 366 -9.17 -11.69 0.97
CA ILE A 366 -9.72 -13.04 0.80
C ILE A 366 -8.75 -14.06 1.41
N VAL A 367 -9.30 -14.94 2.24
CA VAL A 367 -8.59 -16.10 2.77
C VAL A 367 -9.29 -17.36 2.27
N VAL A 368 -8.58 -18.17 1.50
CA VAL A 368 -9.06 -19.47 1.01
C VAL A 368 -8.39 -20.57 1.81
N LEU A 369 -9.16 -21.19 2.70
CA LEU A 369 -8.67 -22.26 3.56
C LEU A 369 -8.73 -23.59 2.79
N ASN A 370 -7.57 -24.21 2.51
CA ASN A 370 -7.48 -25.51 1.84
C ASN A 370 -6.66 -26.50 2.67
N GLY A 371 -7.12 -27.74 2.75
CA GLY A 371 -6.28 -28.88 3.13
C GLY A 371 -5.86 -29.01 4.59
N GLU A 372 -4.93 -29.93 4.81
CA GLU A 372 -4.31 -30.23 6.09
C GLU A 372 -3.10 -29.31 6.32
N SER A 373 -2.85 -28.88 7.57
CA SER A 373 -1.61 -28.21 7.99
C SER A 373 -1.24 -26.89 7.28
N SER A 374 -2.18 -26.19 6.64
CA SER A 374 -1.88 -24.92 5.98
C SER A 374 -1.74 -23.76 6.98
N VAL A 375 -0.85 -22.82 6.70
CA VAL A 375 -0.71 -21.57 7.47
C VAL A 375 -0.92 -20.40 6.51
N LEU A 376 -1.89 -19.54 6.81
CA LEU A 376 -2.11 -18.30 6.10
C LEU A 376 -1.99 -17.13 7.08
N GLU A 377 -1.22 -16.12 6.74
CA GLU A 377 -1.04 -14.93 7.57
C GLU A 377 -1.07 -13.67 6.71
N ALA A 378 -1.90 -12.71 7.09
CA ALA A 378 -1.92 -11.38 6.51
C ALA A 378 -1.77 -10.35 7.64
N ASN A 379 -0.65 -9.65 7.68
CA ASN A 379 -0.38 -8.55 8.60
C ASN A 379 -0.47 -7.23 7.86
N ILE A 380 -1.43 -6.39 8.25
CA ILE A 380 -1.75 -5.13 7.59
C ILE A 380 -1.60 -4.02 8.62
N TYR A 381 -0.62 -3.14 8.42
CA TYR A 381 -0.21 -2.16 9.44
C TYR A 381 -1.00 -0.85 9.39
N GLU A 382 -1.84 -0.67 8.37
CA GLU A 382 -2.84 0.39 8.34
C GLU A 382 -4.25 -0.20 8.12
N ASN A 383 -4.97 0.21 7.08
CA ASN A 383 -6.40 -0.03 6.96
C ASN A 383 -6.75 -1.08 5.91
N ILE A 384 -7.89 -1.74 6.09
CA ILE A 384 -8.58 -2.46 5.02
C ILE A 384 -9.76 -1.63 4.53
N LEU A 385 -9.79 -1.33 3.22
CA LEU A 385 -10.87 -0.58 2.57
C LEU A 385 -11.52 -1.41 1.47
N ALA A 386 -12.78 -1.81 1.65
CA ALA A 386 -13.56 -2.57 0.67
C ALA A 386 -14.79 -1.76 0.20
N LEU A 387 -14.65 -1.07 -0.93
CA LEU A 387 -15.62 -0.10 -1.43
C LEU A 387 -16.27 -0.60 -2.73
N GLY A 388 -17.33 -1.40 -2.61
CA GLY A 388 -18.15 -1.83 -3.74
C GLY A 388 -19.65 -1.78 -3.45
N ASN A 389 -20.41 -2.72 -4.01
CA ASN A 389 -21.83 -2.92 -3.73
C ASN A 389 -22.08 -3.55 -2.34
N ASP A 390 -23.34 -3.88 -2.04
CA ASP A 390 -23.74 -4.48 -0.75
C ASP A 390 -23.18 -5.91 -0.52
N ASP A 391 -22.65 -6.57 -1.56
CA ASP A 391 -22.01 -7.90 -1.48
C ASP A 391 -20.50 -7.81 -1.14
N SER A 392 -19.98 -6.60 -0.96
CA SER A 392 -18.57 -6.35 -0.60
C SER A 392 -18.22 -6.89 0.80
N ALA A 393 -16.95 -7.17 1.04
CA ALA A 393 -16.47 -7.64 2.34
C ALA A 393 -15.13 -6.99 2.69
N GLY A 394 -14.94 -6.56 3.94
CA GLY A 394 -13.60 -6.15 4.41
C GLY A 394 -12.66 -7.36 4.38
N ILE A 395 -13.05 -8.40 5.11
CA ILE A 395 -12.36 -9.70 5.14
C ILE A 395 -13.36 -10.79 4.75
N LYS A 396 -12.98 -11.67 3.82
CA LYS A 396 -13.81 -12.79 3.36
C LYS A 396 -13.05 -14.10 3.52
N ILE A 397 -13.66 -15.06 4.19
CA ILE A 397 -13.12 -16.41 4.38
C ILE A 397 -13.98 -17.36 3.58
N THR A 398 -13.40 -18.06 2.60
CA THR A 398 -14.14 -18.91 1.66
C THR A 398 -13.63 -20.33 1.60
N PRO A 399 -14.51 -21.29 1.26
CA PRO A 399 -14.06 -22.62 0.91
C PRO A 399 -13.30 -22.61 -0.40
N VAL A 400 -12.55 -23.68 -0.61
CA VAL A 400 -12.11 -24.09 -1.93
C VAL A 400 -13.32 -24.46 -2.78
N GLU A 401 -13.24 -24.18 -4.08
CA GLU A 401 -14.30 -24.54 -5.04
C GLU A 401 -14.73 -26.01 -4.94
N GLU A 402 -16.04 -26.25 -5.11
CA GLU A 402 -16.65 -27.58 -5.06
C GLU A 402 -15.99 -28.53 -6.08
N GLY A 403 -15.41 -29.64 -5.60
CA GLY A 403 -14.87 -30.70 -6.47
C GLY A 403 -13.46 -31.17 -6.10
N MET A 404 -12.75 -30.47 -5.23
CA MET A 404 -11.48 -30.96 -4.70
C MET A 404 -11.68 -32.10 -3.68
N PRO A 405 -10.82 -33.14 -3.67
CA PRO A 405 -10.92 -34.24 -2.73
C PRO A 405 -10.74 -33.73 -1.30
N THR A 406 -11.81 -33.80 -0.51
CA THR A 406 -11.72 -33.56 0.94
C THR A 406 -10.94 -34.70 1.57
N SER A 407 -9.88 -34.39 2.31
CA SER A 407 -9.19 -35.41 3.11
C SER A 407 -10.09 -35.84 4.27
N ASP A 408 -9.99 -37.11 4.68
CA ASP A 408 -10.72 -37.64 5.84
C ASP A 408 -10.14 -37.16 7.20
N LYS A 409 -9.09 -36.35 7.21
CA LYS A 409 -8.45 -35.88 8.45
C LYS A 409 -9.04 -34.56 8.91
N THR A 410 -8.90 -34.31 10.22
CA THR A 410 -9.33 -33.06 10.83
C THR A 410 -8.47 -31.91 10.27
N PRO A 411 -9.08 -30.83 9.76
CA PRO A 411 -8.33 -29.67 9.30
C PRO A 411 -7.54 -29.07 10.46
N ASP A 412 -6.22 -28.93 10.31
CA ASP A 412 -5.33 -28.20 11.24
C ASP A 412 -4.82 -26.89 10.62
N THR A 413 -5.50 -26.43 9.58
CA THR A 413 -5.17 -25.18 8.92
C THR A 413 -5.46 -24.00 9.85
N THR A 414 -4.53 -23.06 9.89
CA THR A 414 -4.66 -21.84 10.68
C THR A 414 -4.54 -20.64 9.75
N ALA A 415 -5.52 -19.76 9.79
CA ALA A 415 -5.44 -18.45 9.17
C ALA A 415 -5.42 -17.36 10.23
N THR A 416 -4.55 -16.37 10.04
CA THR A 416 -4.47 -15.17 10.86
C THR A 416 -4.57 -13.94 9.95
N VAL A 417 -5.50 -13.04 10.25
CA VAL A 417 -5.57 -11.71 9.63
C VAL A 417 -5.42 -10.68 10.75
N TRP A 418 -4.30 -9.98 10.76
CA TRP A 418 -4.00 -8.93 11.72
C TRP A 418 -4.03 -7.57 11.02
N VAL A 419 -4.79 -6.63 11.58
CA VAL A 419 -4.99 -5.29 11.03
C VAL A 419 -4.75 -4.26 12.13
N ALA A 420 -3.75 -3.41 11.98
CA ALA A 420 -3.45 -2.39 12.98
C ALA A 420 -4.48 -1.23 12.96
N GLY A 421 -4.97 -0.88 11.77
CA GLY A 421 -5.93 0.18 11.52
C GLY A 421 -7.38 -0.30 11.40
N ASP A 422 -8.18 0.48 10.68
CA ASP A 422 -9.61 0.27 10.51
C ASP A 422 -9.93 -0.77 9.42
N VAL A 423 -11.07 -1.46 9.58
CA VAL A 423 -11.65 -2.29 8.51
C VAL A 423 -12.96 -1.65 8.08
N VAL A 424 -12.99 -1.10 6.88
CA VAL A 424 -14.13 -0.38 6.31
C VAL A 424 -14.70 -1.15 5.13
N SER A 425 -16.02 -1.41 5.15
CA SER A 425 -16.69 -2.12 4.06
C SER A 425 -18.07 -1.54 3.73
N THR A 426 -18.41 -1.49 2.44
CA THR A 426 -19.77 -1.18 1.97
C THR A 426 -20.74 -2.35 2.10
N GLY A 427 -20.26 -3.58 2.25
CA GLY A 427 -21.06 -4.76 2.58
C GLY A 427 -20.74 -5.24 3.99
N ALA A 428 -20.40 -6.53 4.15
CA ALA A 428 -20.04 -7.09 5.44
C ALA A 428 -18.64 -6.64 5.90
N GLY A 429 -18.42 -6.48 7.19
CA GLY A 429 -17.07 -6.24 7.72
C GLY A 429 -16.21 -7.49 7.57
N ILE A 430 -16.71 -8.60 8.12
CA ILE A 430 -16.17 -9.95 7.97
C ILE A 430 -17.28 -10.86 7.42
N LEU A 431 -16.96 -11.65 6.39
CA LEU A 431 -17.84 -12.67 5.82
C LEU A 431 -17.15 -14.03 5.88
N ASP A 432 -17.61 -14.92 6.76
CA ASP A 432 -17.05 -16.26 6.93
C ASP A 432 -17.99 -17.36 6.41
N LEU A 433 -17.58 -17.95 5.28
CA LEU A 433 -18.36 -18.97 4.60
C LEU A 433 -17.85 -20.40 4.86
N ASP A 434 -16.76 -20.59 5.61
CA ASP A 434 -16.08 -21.89 5.61
C ASP A 434 -15.20 -22.30 6.79
N SER A 435 -14.89 -21.44 7.78
CA SER A 435 -13.97 -21.85 8.87
C SER A 435 -14.37 -23.18 9.53
N ALA A 436 -15.65 -23.57 9.49
CA ALA A 436 -16.16 -24.89 9.89
C ALA A 436 -15.40 -26.11 9.35
N ASN A 437 -15.06 -26.10 8.06
CA ASN A 437 -14.61 -27.28 7.33
C ASN A 437 -13.10 -27.31 7.12
N SER A 438 -12.43 -26.19 7.39
CA SER A 438 -11.13 -25.92 6.81
C SER A 438 -10.12 -25.32 7.79
N GLY A 439 -10.45 -25.17 9.08
CA GLY A 439 -9.44 -24.79 10.09
C GLY A 439 -9.90 -23.75 11.11
N LYS A 440 -8.96 -23.15 11.83
CA LYS A 440 -9.22 -22.02 12.73
C LYS A 440 -8.83 -20.72 12.05
N THR A 441 -9.68 -19.70 12.19
CA THR A 441 -9.41 -18.36 11.68
C THR A 441 -9.35 -17.37 12.83
N ASN A 442 -8.22 -16.69 12.98
CA ASN A 442 -8.01 -15.64 13.95
C ASN A 442 -8.00 -14.30 13.24
N VAL A 443 -8.96 -13.43 13.55
CA VAL A 443 -9.01 -12.07 13.02
C VAL A 443 -8.76 -11.10 14.16
N VAL A 444 -7.73 -10.26 14.03
CA VAL A 444 -7.38 -9.23 14.99
C VAL A 444 -7.43 -7.87 14.32
N ILE A 445 -8.29 -6.99 14.83
CA ILE A 445 -8.47 -5.63 14.31
C ILE A 445 -8.22 -4.64 15.45
N GLU A 446 -7.08 -3.98 15.40
CA GLU A 446 -6.68 -2.98 16.38
C GLU A 446 -7.39 -1.62 16.21
N GLY A 447 -7.95 -1.36 15.03
CA GLY A 447 -8.81 -0.23 14.74
C GLY A 447 -10.31 -0.53 14.86
N THR A 448 -11.11 0.22 14.11
CA THR A 448 -12.57 0.14 14.08
C THR A 448 -13.04 -0.74 12.92
N LEU A 449 -13.84 -1.74 13.23
CA LEU A 449 -14.63 -2.48 12.24
C LEU A 449 -15.91 -1.70 11.89
N ASN A 450 -15.95 -1.09 10.71
CA ASN A 450 -17.02 -0.21 10.24
C ASN A 450 -17.61 -0.73 8.91
N ALA A 451 -18.74 -1.42 9.02
CA ALA A 451 -19.43 -2.01 7.88
C ALA A 451 -20.82 -1.38 7.66
N LYS A 452 -21.19 -1.13 6.39
CA LYS A 452 -22.57 -0.73 6.03
C LYS A 452 -23.54 -1.91 6.12
N GLY A 453 -23.11 -3.13 5.78
CA GLY A 453 -23.77 -4.42 6.07
C GLY A 453 -23.49 -4.93 7.48
N PRO A 454 -23.74 -6.21 7.82
CA PRO A 454 -23.40 -6.72 9.16
C PRO A 454 -21.90 -6.57 9.46
N ALA A 455 -21.53 -6.34 10.72
CA ALA A 455 -20.11 -6.29 11.08
C ALA A 455 -19.48 -7.67 10.87
N VAL A 456 -20.19 -8.73 11.24
CA VAL A 456 -19.82 -10.13 10.96
C VAL A 456 -21.00 -10.88 10.38
N ALA A 457 -20.81 -11.56 9.26
CA ALA A 457 -21.73 -12.55 8.71
C ALA A 457 -21.02 -13.90 8.62
N PHE A 458 -21.68 -14.98 9.01
CA PHE A 458 -21.07 -16.32 8.97
C PHE A 458 -22.06 -17.45 8.74
N LYS A 459 -21.60 -18.58 8.21
CA LYS A 459 -22.36 -19.84 8.26
C LYS A 459 -22.34 -20.44 9.66
N LYS A 460 -23.44 -21.08 10.08
CA LYS A 460 -23.63 -21.59 11.44
C LYS A 460 -22.44 -22.40 11.96
N GLU A 461 -21.89 -23.25 11.13
CA GLU A 461 -20.81 -24.16 11.46
C GLU A 461 -19.46 -23.43 11.66
N ALA A 462 -19.28 -22.24 11.07
CA ALA A 462 -18.04 -21.47 11.16
C ALA A 462 -17.91 -20.71 12.50
N ALA A 463 -19.01 -20.53 13.23
CA ALA A 463 -19.06 -19.73 14.45
C ALA A 463 -18.11 -20.21 15.57
N GLU A 464 -17.79 -21.50 15.61
CA GLU A 464 -16.89 -22.09 16.63
C GLU A 464 -15.40 -21.98 16.25
N ASN A 465 -15.10 -21.70 14.98
CA ASN A 465 -13.75 -21.69 14.43
C ASN A 465 -13.23 -20.28 14.10
N LEU A 466 -14.11 -19.28 14.11
CA LEU A 466 -13.76 -17.87 13.95
C LEU A 466 -13.50 -17.22 15.33
N ASN A 467 -12.25 -16.84 15.58
CA ASN A 467 -11.86 -16.03 16.73
C ASN A 467 -11.71 -14.57 16.30
N LEU A 468 -12.55 -13.69 16.85
CA LEU A 468 -12.47 -12.25 16.59
C LEU A 468 -11.97 -11.51 17.82
N THR A 469 -10.81 -10.85 17.68
CA THR A 469 -10.29 -9.85 18.61
C THR A 469 -10.37 -8.47 17.97
N VAL A 470 -11.04 -7.51 18.59
CA VAL A 470 -11.26 -6.20 17.96
C VAL A 470 -11.23 -5.04 18.96
N TRP A 471 -10.68 -3.88 18.60
CA TRP A 471 -10.78 -2.70 19.48
C TRP A 471 -12.22 -2.17 19.53
N LYS A 472 -12.81 -1.87 18.37
CA LYS A 472 -14.15 -1.29 18.28
C LYS A 472 -14.93 -1.84 17.10
N ILE A 473 -16.22 -2.07 17.29
CA ILE A 473 -17.16 -2.34 16.21
C ILE A 473 -18.14 -1.18 16.12
N ASP A 474 -18.18 -0.48 14.98
CA ASP A 474 -19.18 0.56 14.76
C ASP A 474 -20.48 -0.04 14.20
N THR A 475 -21.53 0.03 15.01
CA THR A 475 -22.83 -0.53 14.64
C THR A 475 -23.73 0.47 13.90
N LYS A 476 -23.39 1.76 13.82
CA LYS A 476 -24.18 2.86 13.19
C LYS A 476 -25.69 2.60 13.11
N LYS A 477 -26.34 2.30 14.26
CA LYS A 477 -27.79 2.03 14.46
C LYS A 477 -28.30 0.58 14.28
N LYS A 478 -27.42 -0.42 14.13
CA LYS A 478 -27.81 -1.84 14.07
C LYS A 478 -27.99 -2.42 15.48
N LYS A 479 -28.97 -3.32 15.63
CA LYS A 479 -29.23 -4.02 16.90
C LYS A 479 -28.34 -5.24 17.11
N SER A 480 -27.73 -5.76 16.05
CA SER A 480 -26.87 -6.94 16.05
C SER A 480 -25.53 -6.62 15.38
N ILE A 481 -24.48 -7.21 15.93
CA ILE A 481 -23.11 -7.18 15.44
C ILE A 481 -22.92 -8.33 14.44
N ALA A 482 -23.42 -9.51 14.79
CA ALA A 482 -23.28 -10.72 14.00
C ALA A 482 -24.60 -11.18 13.37
N MET A 483 -24.51 -11.83 12.21
CA MET A 483 -25.64 -12.44 11.50
C MET A 483 -25.25 -13.84 10.99
N GLU A 484 -26.15 -14.81 11.16
CA GLU A 484 -25.98 -16.14 10.56
C GLU A 484 -26.52 -16.13 9.13
N GLU A 485 -25.73 -16.59 8.18
CA GLU A 485 -26.18 -16.87 6.82
C GLU A 485 -26.96 -18.19 6.77
N THR A 486 -28.18 -18.12 6.23
CA THR A 486 -29.06 -19.27 6.06
C THR A 486 -29.53 -19.35 4.61
N ALA A 487 -30.17 -20.45 4.22
CA ALA A 487 -30.80 -20.57 2.90
C ALA A 487 -31.83 -19.47 2.57
N ASN A 488 -32.34 -18.74 3.58
CA ASN A 488 -33.28 -17.63 3.41
C ASN A 488 -32.60 -16.25 3.56
N GLY A 489 -31.27 -16.19 3.52
CA GLY A 489 -30.46 -15.00 3.76
C GLY A 489 -30.01 -14.84 5.22
N LEU A 490 -29.57 -13.63 5.56
CA LEU A 490 -29.00 -13.29 6.86
C LEU A 490 -30.05 -13.23 7.97
N LYS A 491 -29.76 -13.87 9.11
CA LYS A 491 -30.65 -13.98 10.26
C LYS A 491 -29.91 -13.72 11.58
N TYR A 492 -30.52 -12.93 12.46
CA TYR A 492 -30.06 -12.84 13.85
C TYR A 492 -30.55 -14.06 14.65
N SER A 493 -29.76 -15.14 14.61
CA SER A 493 -30.05 -16.43 15.25
C SER A 493 -29.54 -16.51 16.69
N ASP A 494 -29.80 -17.64 17.36
CA ASP A 494 -29.18 -17.91 18.66
C ASP A 494 -27.68 -18.22 18.53
N THR A 495 -27.24 -18.74 17.39
CA THR A 495 -25.81 -18.89 17.04
C THR A 495 -25.13 -17.52 16.97
N ALA A 496 -25.75 -16.55 16.26
CA ALA A 496 -25.25 -15.18 16.19
C ALA A 496 -25.11 -14.53 17.57
N LYS A 497 -26.12 -14.68 18.44
CA LYS A 497 -26.06 -14.19 19.83
C LYS A 497 -25.01 -14.89 20.69
N ALA A 498 -24.72 -16.16 20.42
CA ALA A 498 -23.69 -16.90 21.12
C ALA A 498 -22.31 -16.41 20.68
N PHE A 499 -22.09 -16.24 19.38
CA PHE A 499 -20.87 -15.68 18.81
C PHE A 499 -20.58 -14.26 19.30
N GLU A 500 -21.58 -13.37 19.38
CA GLU A 500 -21.37 -12.01 19.92
C GLU A 500 -20.79 -12.01 21.35
N LYS A 501 -20.97 -13.09 22.11
CA LYS A 501 -20.42 -13.25 23.46
C LYS A 501 -19.01 -13.84 23.48
N THR A 502 -18.54 -14.41 22.37
CA THR A 502 -17.17 -14.94 22.24
C THR A 502 -16.19 -13.90 21.72
N ILE A 503 -16.68 -12.79 21.13
CA ILE A 503 -15.81 -11.70 20.64
C ILE A 503 -14.98 -11.14 21.79
N ASP A 504 -13.65 -11.18 21.60
CA ASP A 504 -12.68 -10.52 22.45
C ASP A 504 -12.54 -9.07 22.02
N TYR A 505 -12.64 -8.13 22.97
CA TYR A 505 -12.37 -6.73 22.63
C TYR A 505 -11.14 -6.22 23.35
N ILE A 506 -10.29 -5.52 22.59
CA ILE A 506 -9.02 -4.99 23.03
C ILE A 506 -9.25 -3.83 23.99
N LEU A 507 -8.57 -3.89 25.13
CA LEU A 507 -8.56 -2.84 26.13
C LEU A 507 -7.35 -1.93 25.87
N LYS A 508 -7.61 -0.72 25.37
CA LYS A 508 -6.58 0.32 25.12
C LYS A 508 -6.72 1.47 26.14
N PHE A 509 -5.60 2.11 26.47
CA PHE A 509 -5.55 3.38 27.18
C PHE A 509 -4.96 4.44 26.26
N ASP A 510 -5.49 5.65 26.32
CA ASP A 510 -4.82 6.80 25.71
C ASP A 510 -3.52 7.10 26.48
N ARG A 511 -2.40 7.20 25.74
CA ARG A 511 -1.05 7.35 26.30
C ARG A 511 -0.76 8.77 26.79
N ASP A 512 -1.60 9.75 26.47
CA ASP A 512 -1.36 11.17 26.77
C ASP A 512 -1.69 11.61 28.20
N THR A 513 -1.93 10.67 29.12
CA THR A 513 -2.12 11.02 30.53
C THR A 513 -0.81 10.88 31.30
N GLY A 514 -0.33 11.97 31.92
CA GLY A 514 0.85 11.97 32.80
C GLY A 514 0.74 11.10 34.07
N GLY A 515 -0.24 10.18 34.14
CA GLY A 515 -0.42 9.18 35.18
C GLY A 515 -0.33 7.77 34.58
N SER A 516 0.08 6.77 35.38
CA SER A 516 0.09 5.37 34.91
C SER A 516 -1.23 4.68 35.23
N VAL A 517 -1.91 4.14 34.22
CA VAL A 517 -3.10 3.31 34.41
C VAL A 517 -2.71 1.85 34.13
N LYS A 518 -3.22 0.91 34.92
CA LYS A 518 -2.99 -0.54 34.69
C LYS A 518 -4.32 -1.30 34.72
N PHE A 519 -4.54 -2.14 33.71
CA PHE A 519 -5.59 -3.14 33.78
C PHE A 519 -5.23 -4.15 34.87
N VAL A 520 -6.22 -4.52 35.67
CA VAL A 520 -6.09 -5.55 36.72
C VAL A 520 -6.60 -6.90 36.24
N ASP A 521 -7.33 -6.90 35.12
CA ASP A 521 -7.85 -8.12 34.51
C ASP A 521 -6.71 -8.96 33.93
N THR A 522 -6.86 -10.28 34.02
CA THR A 522 -5.82 -11.28 33.75
C THR A 522 -6.01 -11.99 32.42
N ARG A 523 -7.08 -11.69 31.67
CA ARG A 523 -7.27 -12.28 30.35
C ARG A 523 -6.44 -11.54 29.31
N THR A 524 -5.51 -12.29 28.76
CA THR A 524 -4.69 -11.87 27.64
C THR A 524 -4.94 -12.80 26.48
N THR A 525 -5.13 -12.24 25.29
CA THR A 525 -4.95 -12.99 24.06
C THR A 525 -3.59 -12.62 23.46
N SER A 526 -2.99 -13.52 22.70
CA SER A 526 -1.71 -13.27 22.05
C SER A 526 -1.75 -13.82 20.64
N VAL A 527 -1.30 -13.00 19.70
CA VAL A 527 -1.07 -13.37 18.32
C VAL A 527 0.44 -13.41 18.14
N THR A 528 0.94 -14.46 17.50
CA THR A 528 2.35 -14.57 17.14
C THR A 528 2.39 -14.68 15.63
N ASP A 529 3.11 -13.77 14.99
CA ASP A 529 3.35 -13.81 13.55
C ASP A 529 4.38 -14.89 13.19
N HIS A 530 4.60 -15.07 11.89
CA HIS A 530 5.54 -16.06 11.36
C HIS A 530 7.01 -15.77 11.73
N ASP A 531 7.34 -14.51 12.01
CA ASP A 531 8.62 -14.06 12.56
C ASP A 531 8.80 -14.33 14.06
N ASN A 532 7.79 -14.90 14.71
CA ASN A 532 7.71 -15.15 16.15
C ASN A 532 7.65 -13.89 17.03
N ILE A 533 7.20 -12.77 16.47
CA ILE A 533 6.88 -11.57 17.22
C ILE A 533 5.47 -11.75 17.81
N THR A 534 5.39 -11.71 19.13
CA THR A 534 4.13 -11.89 19.84
C THR A 534 3.53 -10.55 20.27
N SER A 535 2.34 -10.24 19.74
CA SER A 535 1.48 -9.16 20.21
C SER A 535 0.51 -9.66 21.26
N THR A 536 0.61 -9.13 22.49
CA THR A 536 -0.27 -9.49 23.61
C THR A 536 -1.28 -8.39 23.90
N TYR A 537 -2.56 -8.75 23.92
CA TYR A 537 -3.67 -7.84 24.16
C TYR A 537 -4.37 -8.19 25.47
N ASN A 538 -4.63 -7.18 26.30
CA ASN A 538 -5.61 -7.31 27.38
C ASN A 538 -7.00 -7.28 26.77
N VAL A 539 -7.82 -8.30 27.05
CA VAL A 539 -9.14 -8.48 26.43
C VAL A 539 -10.22 -8.82 27.46
N ALA A 540 -11.47 -8.67 27.03
CA ALA A 540 -12.65 -9.15 27.74
C ALA A 540 -13.76 -9.52 26.71
N HIS A 541 -14.91 -10.03 27.13
CA HIS A 541 -16.04 -10.39 26.26
C HIS A 541 -17.23 -9.41 26.30
N ALA A 542 -18.16 -9.57 25.34
CA ALA A 542 -19.49 -8.96 25.32
C ALA A 542 -20.17 -8.85 26.72
N GLY A 543 -20.44 -7.65 27.24
CA GLY A 543 -21.25 -7.47 28.46
C GLY A 543 -20.53 -7.75 29.80
N GLU A 544 -19.25 -8.06 29.77
CA GLU A 544 -18.42 -8.11 30.97
C GLU A 544 -18.05 -6.70 31.46
N THR A 545 -17.60 -6.61 32.71
CA THR A 545 -17.10 -5.35 33.29
C THR A 545 -15.62 -5.46 33.57
N VAL A 546 -14.84 -4.45 33.18
CA VAL A 546 -13.40 -4.41 33.42
C VAL A 546 -13.10 -3.54 34.62
N SER A 547 -12.21 -4.00 35.50
CA SER A 547 -11.69 -3.21 36.62
C SER A 547 -10.34 -2.59 36.26
N VAL A 548 -10.29 -1.27 36.24
CA VAL A 548 -9.09 -0.48 35.92
C VAL A 548 -8.53 0.08 37.23
N LYS A 549 -7.26 -0.17 37.52
CA LYS A 549 -6.58 0.45 38.67
C LYS A 549 -6.03 1.80 38.26
N LEU A 550 -6.40 2.82 39.02
CA LEU A 550 -5.96 4.20 38.84
C LEU A 550 -4.75 4.46 39.74
N ASN A 551 -3.58 4.77 39.17
CA ASN A 551 -2.46 5.26 39.99
C ASN A 551 -2.63 6.76 40.21
N VAL A 552 -3.13 7.11 41.38
CA VAL A 552 -3.35 8.50 41.81
C VAL A 552 -2.02 9.09 42.27
N PRO A 553 -1.60 10.27 41.77
CA PRO A 553 -0.40 10.94 42.25
C PRO A 553 -0.42 11.20 43.76
N ASP A 554 0.75 11.14 44.40
CA ASP A 554 0.89 11.45 45.82
C ASP A 554 0.33 12.84 46.14
N GLY A 555 -0.39 12.93 47.27
CA GLY A 555 -1.02 14.18 47.69
C GLY A 555 -2.38 14.45 47.05
N TYR A 556 -2.95 13.51 46.30
CA TYR A 556 -4.31 13.61 45.75
C TYR A 556 -5.17 12.40 46.11
N TYR A 557 -6.49 12.57 46.06
CA TYR A 557 -7.46 11.48 46.12
C TYR A 557 -8.55 11.67 45.05
N VAL A 558 -9.09 10.58 44.53
CA VAL A 558 -10.17 10.64 43.53
C VAL A 558 -11.50 10.90 44.24
N VAL A 559 -12.18 11.97 43.82
CA VAL A 559 -13.50 12.40 44.31
C VAL A 559 -14.61 11.73 43.51
N ALA A 560 -14.44 11.67 42.19
CA ALA A 560 -15.38 11.07 41.27
C ALA A 560 -14.68 10.67 39.96
N ALA A 561 -15.27 9.72 39.26
CA ALA A 561 -14.94 9.35 37.89
C ALA A 561 -16.19 9.50 37.03
N TYR A 562 -16.00 9.90 35.77
CA TYR A 562 -17.06 10.15 34.80
C TYR A 562 -16.72 9.47 33.47
N SER A 563 -17.71 8.94 32.76
CA SER A 563 -17.58 8.43 31.38
C SER A 563 -18.07 9.46 30.34
N ASP A 564 -18.01 9.09 29.05
CA ASP A 564 -18.25 9.86 27.80
C ASP A 564 -19.50 10.76 27.77
N GLU A 565 -20.46 10.51 28.66
CA GLU A 565 -21.72 11.27 28.76
C GLU A 565 -21.83 12.07 30.08
N ALA A 566 -20.71 12.38 30.74
CA ALA A 566 -20.67 12.94 32.10
C ALA A 566 -21.42 12.09 33.16
N GLN A 567 -21.71 10.83 32.85
CA GLN A 567 -22.32 9.90 33.79
C GLN A 567 -21.29 9.44 34.81
N ARG A 568 -21.65 9.51 36.10
CA ARG A 568 -20.75 9.10 37.18
C ARG A 568 -20.53 7.59 37.11
N THR A 569 -19.28 7.19 36.87
CA THR A 569 -18.89 5.78 36.83
C THR A 569 -18.61 5.26 38.24
N SER A 570 -18.87 3.97 38.47
CA SER A 570 -18.60 3.37 39.79
C SER A 570 -17.11 3.35 40.09
N LEU A 571 -16.72 4.11 41.12
CA LEU A 571 -15.38 4.18 41.67
C LEU A 571 -15.37 3.42 43.00
N ARG A 572 -14.55 2.37 43.09
CA ARG A 572 -14.33 1.60 44.32
C ARG A 572 -12.96 1.95 44.89
N ARG A 573 -12.90 2.26 46.18
CA ARG A 573 -11.64 2.31 46.93
C ARG A 573 -11.48 1.03 47.73
N ASP A 574 -10.33 0.38 47.65
CA ASP A 574 -10.08 -0.83 48.45
C ASP A 574 -9.57 -0.49 49.87
N ARG A 575 -9.26 -1.54 50.64
CA ARG A 575 -8.75 -1.41 52.02
C ARG A 575 -7.34 -0.83 52.12
N TYR A 576 -6.58 -0.84 51.02
CA TYR A 576 -5.24 -0.28 50.93
C TYR A 576 -5.24 1.15 50.40
N GLY A 577 -6.43 1.67 50.07
CA GLY A 577 -6.61 3.02 49.58
C GLY A 577 -6.48 3.16 48.08
N GLU A 578 -6.34 2.07 47.34
CA GLU A 578 -6.22 2.04 45.88
C GLU A 578 -7.59 2.25 45.22
N TYR A 579 -7.61 2.95 44.10
CA TYR A 579 -8.82 3.29 43.37
C TYR A 579 -9.00 2.39 42.16
N PHE A 580 -10.18 1.81 42.04
CA PHE A 580 -10.60 0.95 40.95
C PHE A 580 -11.82 1.55 40.28
N LEU A 581 -11.78 1.62 38.97
CA LEU A 581 -12.90 1.99 38.13
C LEU A 581 -13.49 0.73 37.51
N THR A 582 -14.79 0.53 37.63
CA THR A 582 -15.48 -0.52 36.89
C THR A 582 -16.14 0.10 35.66
N VAL A 583 -15.64 -0.25 34.47
CA VAL A 583 -16.20 0.22 33.20
C VAL A 583 -16.98 -0.90 32.51
N PRO A 584 -18.19 -0.62 31.99
CA PRO A 584 -18.87 -1.54 31.10
C PRO A 584 -18.11 -1.63 29.77
N LYS A 585 -18.18 -2.79 29.14
CA LYS A 585 -17.45 -3.09 27.91
C LYS A 585 -18.26 -2.80 26.63
N GLY A 586 -17.58 -2.44 25.53
CA GLY A 586 -18.13 -2.51 24.16
C GLY A 586 -17.97 -1.26 23.29
N GLY A 587 -17.31 -0.21 23.76
CA GLY A 587 -16.94 1.00 23.01
C GLY A 587 -15.85 1.72 23.79
N GLY A 588 -15.00 2.51 23.12
CA GLY A 588 -13.99 3.30 23.83
C GLY A 588 -14.65 4.12 24.93
N VAL A 589 -14.22 3.93 26.18
CA VAL A 589 -14.72 4.70 27.33
C VAL A 589 -13.65 5.71 27.72
N MET A 590 -13.89 6.97 27.40
CA MET A 590 -13.18 8.13 27.93
C MET A 590 -13.56 8.32 29.39
N VAL A 591 -12.58 8.23 30.27
CA VAL A 591 -12.79 8.42 31.71
C VAL A 591 -12.16 9.72 32.16
N SER A 592 -12.97 10.63 32.71
CA SER A 592 -12.49 11.83 33.38
C SER A 592 -12.46 11.62 34.90
N LEU A 593 -11.34 11.96 35.54
CA LEU A 593 -11.18 11.87 36.99
C LEU A 593 -11.20 13.25 37.64
N LYS A 594 -12.09 13.45 38.60
CA LYS A 594 -12.04 14.60 39.50
C LYS A 594 -11.19 14.25 40.71
N MET A 595 -10.04 14.89 40.85
CA MET A 595 -9.16 14.72 42.02
C MET A 595 -9.26 15.92 42.97
N ALA A 596 -9.02 15.67 44.25
CA ALA A 596 -8.85 16.71 45.26
C ALA A 596 -7.52 16.52 46.00
N PRO A 597 -6.83 17.60 46.38
CA PRO A 597 -5.61 17.51 47.15
C PRO A 597 -5.90 16.95 48.54
N ILE A 598 -5.02 16.07 49.02
CA ILE A 598 -4.96 15.67 50.42
C ILE A 598 -4.39 16.86 51.17
N VAL A 599 -5.27 17.62 51.83
CA VAL A 599 -4.84 18.67 52.76
C VAL A 599 -4.16 17.95 53.92
N LYS A 600 -2.82 17.95 53.92
CA LYS A 600 -2.06 17.68 55.13
C LYS A 600 -2.46 18.79 56.09
N THR A 601 -3.36 18.48 57.01
CA THR A 601 -3.46 19.26 58.24
C THR A 601 -2.12 19.07 58.89
N ASP A 602 -1.23 20.06 58.73
CA ASP A 602 -0.04 20.15 59.55
C ASP A 602 -0.52 19.96 60.97
N GLY A 603 -0.06 18.87 61.59
CA GLY A 603 -0.48 18.47 62.92
C GLY A 603 -0.13 19.59 63.88
N ASP A 604 -1.08 20.47 64.13
CA ASP A 604 -1.03 21.37 65.26
C ASP A 604 -1.33 20.50 66.47
N GLY A 605 -0.26 20.13 67.16
CA GLY A 605 -0.35 19.46 68.44
C GLY A 605 -0.97 20.40 69.44
N SER A 606 -2.26 20.24 69.70
CA SER A 606 -2.85 20.69 70.96
C SER A 606 -4.10 19.89 71.30
N ASP A 607 -4.00 19.19 72.42
CA ASP A 607 -5.09 18.80 73.31
C ASP A 607 -6.22 19.84 73.34
N ASP A 608 -7.47 19.41 73.19
CA ASP A 608 -8.36 19.29 74.36
C ASP A 608 -9.70 18.66 73.99
N GLY A 609 -10.21 17.83 74.90
CA GLY A 609 -11.38 17.00 74.70
C GLY A 609 -12.72 17.73 74.78
N GLY A 610 -13.72 17.14 74.11
CA GLY A 610 -15.11 17.54 74.26
C GLY A 610 -16.03 16.89 73.23
N ASN A 611 -16.76 15.86 73.64
CA ASN A 611 -17.88 15.25 72.89
C ASN A 611 -19.22 15.86 73.40
N PRO A 612 -20.38 15.68 72.73
CA PRO A 612 -20.85 16.10 71.40
C PRO A 612 -22.09 17.07 71.51
N PRO A 613 -22.86 17.38 70.45
CA PRO A 613 -24.07 16.57 70.21
C PRO A 613 -24.48 16.37 68.73
N ALA A 614 -25.34 15.37 68.54
CA ALA A 614 -26.08 15.07 67.32
C ALA A 614 -27.09 16.17 66.94
N GLY A 615 -27.33 16.37 65.63
CA GLY A 615 -28.55 17.02 65.14
C GLY A 615 -28.41 17.80 63.83
N TYR A 616 -29.07 17.27 62.80
CA TYR A 616 -29.69 17.94 61.64
C TYR A 616 -28.91 18.96 60.80
N GLY A 617 -28.84 18.65 59.50
CA GLY A 617 -28.55 19.62 58.43
C GLY A 617 -28.74 18.99 57.06
N GLN A 618 -30.00 18.74 56.66
CA GLN A 618 -30.34 18.73 55.23
C GLN A 618 -30.08 20.15 54.72
N GLU A 619 -28.96 20.37 54.03
CA GLU A 619 -28.78 21.55 53.21
C GLU A 619 -29.27 21.24 51.80
N SER A 620 -30.26 22.02 51.40
CA SER A 620 -30.85 22.14 50.09
C SER A 620 -29.80 22.31 48.99
N GLU A 621 -29.79 21.37 48.04
CA GLU A 621 -29.15 21.57 46.74
C GLU A 621 -29.79 22.77 46.02
N PRO A 622 -29.00 23.72 45.49
CA PRO A 622 -29.52 24.66 44.53
C PRO A 622 -29.82 23.92 43.22
N GLN A 623 -31.08 23.91 42.80
CA GLN A 623 -31.42 23.58 41.41
C GLN A 623 -30.82 24.66 40.50
N ILE A 624 -29.70 24.32 39.86
CA ILE A 624 -29.22 25.03 38.68
C ILE A 624 -29.83 24.34 37.47
N GLN A 625 -30.76 25.05 36.83
CA GLN A 625 -31.26 24.74 35.49
C GLN A 625 -30.06 24.82 34.52
N ALA A 626 -29.68 23.69 33.91
CA ALA A 626 -28.70 23.68 32.84
C ALA A 626 -29.27 24.45 31.63
N PRO A 627 -28.56 25.44 31.07
CA PRO A 627 -28.79 25.84 29.68
C PRO A 627 -28.36 24.68 28.78
N ALA A 628 -29.12 24.46 27.70
CA ALA A 628 -28.68 23.61 26.61
C ALA A 628 -27.39 24.18 26.02
N GLU A 629 -26.31 23.40 26.03
CA GLU A 629 -25.06 23.78 25.39
C GLU A 629 -24.71 22.74 24.32
N LEU A 630 -24.39 23.28 23.15
CA LEU A 630 -24.10 22.59 21.90
C LEU A 630 -22.75 21.87 21.99
N VAL A 631 -22.69 20.70 21.36
CA VAL A 631 -21.51 19.85 21.18
C VAL A 631 -20.49 20.55 20.25
N PRO A 632 -19.23 20.75 20.64
CA PRO A 632 -18.15 21.04 19.70
C PRO A 632 -17.59 19.73 19.11
N THR A 633 -17.48 19.68 17.78
CA THR A 633 -16.61 18.76 17.04
C THR A 633 -15.15 18.93 17.49
N GLU A 634 -14.45 17.83 17.77
CA GLU A 634 -13.07 17.80 18.26
C GLU A 634 -12.15 18.72 17.45
N THR A 635 -11.54 19.68 18.14
CA THR A 635 -10.45 20.49 17.60
C THR A 635 -9.21 20.18 18.45
N ALA A 636 -8.23 19.48 17.85
CA ALA A 636 -6.96 19.22 18.51
C ALA A 636 -6.01 20.41 18.27
N ILE A 637 -5.39 20.91 19.34
CA ILE A 637 -4.31 21.90 19.26
C ILE A 637 -3.01 21.14 19.54
N ASP A 638 -2.25 20.81 18.50
CA ASP A 638 -0.89 20.28 18.63
C ASP A 638 0.08 21.20 17.85
N LYS A 639 1.21 21.56 18.47
CA LYS A 639 2.32 22.32 17.86
C LYS A 639 1.93 23.61 17.09
N GLY A 640 0.93 24.36 17.55
CA GLY A 640 0.51 25.60 16.88
C GLY A 640 -0.33 25.40 15.62
N ILE A 641 -0.82 24.18 15.42
CA ILE A 641 -1.74 23.80 14.36
C ILE A 641 -3.10 23.46 14.98
N LEU A 642 -4.17 24.02 14.44
CA LEU A 642 -5.55 23.68 14.81
C LEU A 642 -6.13 22.79 13.71
N SER A 643 -6.41 21.54 14.05
CA SER A 643 -6.89 20.53 13.10
C SER A 643 -8.39 20.29 13.22
N ALA A 644 -9.09 20.25 12.08
CA ALA A 644 -10.50 19.87 12.01
C ALA A 644 -10.76 18.90 10.86
N SER A 645 -11.50 17.82 11.15
CA SER A 645 -11.99 16.88 10.14
C SER A 645 -13.36 17.33 9.62
N VAL A 646 -13.53 17.29 8.30
CA VAL A 646 -14.78 17.73 7.66
C VAL A 646 -15.82 16.61 7.73
N GLY A 647 -16.99 16.91 8.32
CA GLY A 647 -18.11 15.98 8.39
C GLY A 647 -18.82 15.77 7.05
N SER A 648 -19.85 14.92 7.03
CA SER A 648 -20.61 14.57 5.81
C SER A 648 -21.36 15.74 5.15
N ASP A 649 -21.45 16.89 5.81
CA ASP A 649 -22.06 18.12 5.31
C ASP A 649 -21.06 19.02 4.56
N ASN A 650 -19.82 18.57 4.38
CA ASN A 650 -18.73 19.30 3.72
C ASN A 650 -18.50 20.69 4.34
N SER A 651 -18.73 20.85 5.65
CA SER A 651 -18.58 22.13 6.32
C SER A 651 -17.90 22.03 7.69
N VAL A 652 -17.20 23.10 8.07
CA VAL A 652 -16.61 23.30 9.41
C VAL A 652 -17.00 24.69 9.89
N VAL A 653 -17.46 24.79 11.14
CA VAL A 653 -17.77 26.07 11.77
C VAL A 653 -16.74 26.34 12.85
N LEU A 654 -16.02 27.44 12.70
CA LEU A 654 -15.05 27.94 13.67
C LEU A 654 -15.69 29.08 14.46
N SER A 655 -15.88 28.92 15.77
CA SER A 655 -16.40 30.02 16.58
C SER A 655 -15.34 31.13 16.72
N SER A 656 -15.79 32.36 16.96
CA SER A 656 -14.86 33.47 17.19
C SER A 656 -14.06 33.32 18.48
N GLU A 657 -14.59 32.60 19.46
CA GLU A 657 -13.93 32.26 20.73
C GLU A 657 -12.82 31.20 20.52
N ASP A 658 -13.10 30.16 19.71
CA ASP A 658 -12.11 29.12 19.39
C ASP A 658 -10.95 29.68 18.58
N LEU A 659 -11.26 30.49 17.56
CA LEU A 659 -10.23 31.16 16.75
C LEU A 659 -9.40 32.13 17.60
N GLY A 660 -10.04 32.90 18.48
CA GLY A 660 -9.37 33.82 19.38
C GLY A 660 -8.44 33.09 20.35
N SER A 661 -8.90 31.97 20.92
CA SER A 661 -8.11 31.13 21.83
C SER A 661 -6.93 30.46 21.13
N PHE A 662 -7.13 29.99 19.89
CA PHE A 662 -6.07 29.41 19.06
C PHE A 662 -4.97 30.42 18.68
N ILE A 663 -5.35 31.64 18.30
CA ILE A 663 -4.37 32.69 18.00
C ILE A 663 -3.63 33.11 19.28
N ALA A 664 -4.34 33.23 20.40
CA ALA A 664 -3.74 33.61 21.68
C ALA A 664 -2.75 32.56 22.21
N SER A 665 -2.90 31.29 21.83
CA SER A 665 -1.95 30.22 22.18
C SER A 665 -0.71 30.17 21.26
N GLY A 666 -0.61 31.05 20.26
CA GLY A 666 0.50 31.09 19.31
C GLY A 666 0.29 30.23 18.06
N GLY A 667 -0.96 29.86 17.76
CA GLY A 667 -1.31 29.12 16.57
C GLY A 667 -1.02 29.88 15.27
N THR A 668 -0.40 29.20 14.30
CA THR A 668 -0.02 29.80 13.00
C THR A 668 -0.80 29.22 11.83
N GLU A 669 -1.26 27.98 11.94
CA GLU A 669 -1.84 27.23 10.83
C GLU A 669 -3.12 26.49 11.23
N PHE A 670 -4.14 26.55 10.38
CA PHE A 670 -5.38 25.80 10.50
C PHE A 670 -5.37 24.68 9.47
N CYS A 671 -5.29 23.44 9.93
CA CYS A 671 -5.22 22.25 9.10
C CYS A 671 -6.63 21.63 8.97
N LEU A 672 -7.08 21.47 7.74
CA LEU A 672 -8.36 20.86 7.41
C LEU A 672 -8.11 19.53 6.70
N ARG A 673 -8.56 18.43 7.31
CA ARG A 673 -8.48 17.10 6.69
C ARG A 673 -9.81 16.74 6.04
N THR A 674 -9.74 16.36 4.77
CA THR A 674 -10.88 15.91 3.98
C THR A 674 -10.58 14.56 3.34
N GLN A 675 -11.59 13.91 2.77
CA GLN A 675 -11.39 12.72 1.92
C GLN A 675 -10.52 12.98 0.69
N ALA A 676 -10.39 14.25 0.25
CA ALA A 676 -9.58 14.64 -0.90
C ALA A 676 -8.16 15.11 -0.53
N GLY A 677 -7.77 15.03 0.74
CA GLY A 677 -6.46 15.45 1.24
C GLY A 677 -6.50 16.49 2.36
N GLU A 678 -5.31 16.97 2.74
CA GLU A 678 -5.06 17.95 3.80
C GLU A 678 -4.89 19.37 3.24
N PHE A 679 -5.55 20.35 3.85
CA PHE A 679 -5.51 21.76 3.45
C PHE A 679 -5.04 22.64 4.60
N ILE A 680 -4.02 23.47 4.35
CA ILE A 680 -3.46 24.39 5.35
C ILE A 680 -3.93 25.81 5.04
N ILE A 681 -4.56 26.45 6.02
CA ILE A 681 -5.01 27.85 5.97
C ILE A 681 -4.27 28.63 7.06
N SER A 682 -3.66 29.78 6.75
CA SER A 682 -2.98 30.55 7.79
C SER A 682 -3.94 31.16 8.82
N ALA A 683 -3.56 31.14 10.09
CA ALA A 683 -4.34 31.73 11.18
C ALA A 683 -4.54 33.24 10.99
N GLU A 684 -3.55 33.91 10.39
CA GLU A 684 -3.63 35.33 10.04
C GLU A 684 -4.76 35.62 9.05
N MET A 685 -4.92 34.78 8.02
CA MET A 685 -6.00 34.94 7.05
C MET A 685 -7.38 34.79 7.71
N LEU A 686 -7.54 33.78 8.58
CA LEU A 686 -8.79 33.56 9.31
C LEU A 686 -9.09 34.72 10.28
N ASN A 687 -8.07 35.23 10.98
CA ASN A 687 -8.22 36.39 11.86
C ASN A 687 -8.66 37.64 11.09
N GLY A 688 -8.08 37.87 9.91
CA GLY A 688 -8.46 38.98 9.03
C GLY A 688 -9.91 38.89 8.50
N LEU A 689 -10.49 37.69 8.48
CA LEU A 689 -11.90 37.47 8.13
C LEU A 689 -12.85 37.57 9.34
N ASN A 690 -12.34 37.43 10.57
CA ASN A 690 -13.09 37.48 11.83
C ASN A 690 -12.99 38.85 12.54
N THR A 691 -12.89 39.96 11.80
CA THR A 691 -12.73 41.30 12.41
C THR A 691 -13.92 41.75 13.26
N ASP A 692 -15.10 41.15 13.02
CA ASP A 692 -16.36 41.51 13.69
C ASP A 692 -16.78 40.51 14.78
N GLY A 693 -15.90 39.55 15.14
CA GLY A 693 -16.17 38.53 16.16
C GLY A 693 -17.27 37.55 15.78
N GLN A 694 -17.54 37.37 14.49
CA GLN A 694 -18.55 36.46 13.96
C GLN A 694 -17.94 35.08 13.65
N PRO A 695 -18.68 33.97 13.81
CA PRO A 695 -18.16 32.65 13.49
C PRO A 695 -17.81 32.55 11.99
N LEU A 696 -16.77 31.79 11.66
CA LEU A 696 -16.40 31.47 10.29
C LEU A 696 -16.99 30.11 9.90
N ARG A 697 -17.69 30.05 8.77
CA ARG A 697 -18.16 28.78 8.19
C ARG A 697 -17.35 28.48 6.94
N ILE A 698 -16.63 27.37 6.93
CA ILE A 698 -15.80 26.90 5.82
C ILE A 698 -16.56 25.78 5.13
N ILE A 699 -16.81 25.91 3.82
CA ILE A 699 -17.58 24.93 3.02
C ILE A 699 -16.72 24.46 1.85
N PHE A 700 -16.73 23.15 1.61
CA PHE A 700 -16.09 22.51 0.47
C PHE A 700 -17.12 22.30 -0.64
N THR A 701 -16.82 22.83 -1.83
CA THR A 701 -17.65 22.60 -3.02
C THR A 701 -16.78 22.12 -4.17
N GLY A 702 -16.53 20.80 -4.22
CA GLY A 702 -15.73 20.17 -5.27
C GLY A 702 -14.29 20.69 -5.28
N ASN A 703 -13.99 21.62 -6.19
CA ASN A 703 -12.66 22.17 -6.44
C ASN A 703 -12.39 23.52 -5.76
N LEU A 704 -13.18 23.92 -4.75
CA LEU A 704 -12.94 25.16 -4.02
C LEU A 704 -13.36 25.07 -2.54
N ILE A 705 -12.65 25.82 -1.71
CA ILE A 705 -12.96 26.09 -0.31
C ILE A 705 -13.56 27.49 -0.22
N ALA A 706 -14.77 27.62 0.31
CA ALA A 706 -15.46 28.89 0.50
C ALA A 706 -15.62 29.20 1.99
N ILE A 707 -15.17 30.39 2.42
CA ILE A 707 -15.21 30.84 3.82
C ILE A 707 -16.25 31.95 3.95
N TYR A 708 -17.24 31.76 4.82
CA TYR A 708 -18.33 32.69 5.11
C TYR A 708 -18.16 33.28 6.51
N VAL A 709 -18.50 34.55 6.67
CA VAL A 709 -18.50 35.24 7.98
C VAL A 709 -19.94 35.32 8.49
N GLY A 710 -20.19 34.79 9.69
CA GLY A 710 -21.50 34.74 10.33
C GLY A 710 -22.54 34.00 9.47
N THR A 711 -23.71 34.61 9.28
CA THR A 711 -24.80 34.07 8.47
C THR A 711 -24.79 34.57 7.02
N SER A 712 -23.65 35.09 6.54
CA SER A 712 -23.55 35.62 5.18
C SER A 712 -23.90 34.55 4.12
N ALA A 713 -24.64 34.97 3.09
CA ALA A 713 -24.94 34.15 1.91
C ALA A 713 -23.81 34.20 0.86
N THR A 714 -22.87 35.15 0.99
CA THR A 714 -21.75 35.33 0.08
C THR A 714 -20.45 34.97 0.80
N ALA A 715 -19.59 34.19 0.14
CA ALA A 715 -18.28 33.84 0.67
C ALA A 715 -17.41 35.10 0.78
N ALA A 716 -16.78 35.29 1.94
CA ALA A 716 -15.81 36.34 2.17
C ALA A 716 -14.45 36.02 1.51
N LYS A 717 -14.14 34.72 1.36
CA LYS A 717 -12.96 34.24 0.65
C LYS A 717 -13.26 32.92 -0.06
N THR A 718 -12.68 32.74 -1.24
CA THR A 718 -12.64 31.45 -1.94
C THR A 718 -11.20 31.08 -2.22
N ILE A 719 -10.86 29.80 -2.02
CA ILE A 719 -9.54 29.23 -2.28
C ILE A 719 -9.73 28.08 -3.29
N PRO A 720 -9.15 28.14 -4.50
CA PRO A 720 -9.21 27.04 -5.43
C PRO A 720 -8.40 25.85 -4.91
N VAL A 721 -8.95 24.64 -5.05
CA VAL A 721 -8.27 23.37 -4.78
C VAL A 721 -7.71 22.87 -6.11
N THR A 722 -6.40 23.01 -6.31
CA THR A 722 -5.69 22.37 -7.42
C THR A 722 -5.23 20.99 -6.97
N SER A 723 -5.80 19.94 -7.57
CA SER A 723 -5.38 18.56 -7.35
C SER A 723 -3.90 18.39 -7.71
N GLY A 724 -3.07 17.92 -6.78
CA GLY A 724 -1.74 17.40 -7.09
C GLY A 724 -0.52 18.15 -6.54
N GLU A 725 -0.66 19.26 -5.81
CA GLU A 725 0.48 19.88 -5.11
C GLU A 725 0.07 20.28 -3.68
N THR A 726 0.86 19.87 -2.69
CA THR A 726 0.82 20.43 -1.33
C THR A 726 0.76 21.97 -1.41
N ALA A 727 -0.37 22.54 -1.00
CA ALA A 727 -0.66 23.98 -1.02
C ALA A 727 0.28 24.85 -0.13
N ALA A 728 1.29 24.25 0.49
CA ALA A 728 2.27 24.91 1.35
C ALA A 728 3.17 25.92 0.59
N ALA A 729 3.39 25.77 -0.72
CA ALA A 729 4.33 26.62 -1.47
C ALA A 729 3.69 27.87 -2.10
N GLY A 730 2.40 27.83 -2.48
CA GLY A 730 1.76 28.90 -3.27
C GLY A 730 1.29 30.12 -2.46
N VAL A 731 0.94 29.94 -1.19
CA VAL A 731 0.40 31.03 -0.35
C VAL A 731 1.54 31.85 0.30
N ALA A 732 2.65 31.21 0.66
CA ALA A 732 3.83 31.90 1.19
C ALA A 732 4.47 32.84 0.16
N ALA A 733 4.57 32.42 -1.11
CA ALA A 733 5.13 33.26 -2.18
C ALA A 733 4.25 34.48 -2.51
N THR A 734 2.93 34.35 -2.41
CA THR A 734 1.99 35.45 -2.72
C THR A 734 1.86 36.45 -1.57
N ALA A 735 1.86 35.97 -0.31
CA ALA A 735 1.84 36.84 0.87
C ALA A 735 3.17 37.60 1.06
N VAL A 736 4.31 36.97 0.77
CA VAL A 736 5.63 37.63 0.80
C VAL A 736 5.78 38.64 -0.35
N ALA A 737 5.17 38.39 -1.52
CA ALA A 737 5.17 39.35 -2.62
C ALA A 737 4.26 40.56 -2.35
N GLU A 738 3.10 40.38 -1.72
CA GLU A 738 2.20 41.49 -1.34
C GLU A 738 2.73 42.32 -0.16
N ASP A 739 3.40 41.70 0.82
CA ASP A 739 4.04 42.43 1.92
C ASP A 739 5.35 43.13 1.47
N SER A 740 6.13 42.49 0.57
CA SER A 740 7.30 43.14 -0.05
C SER A 740 6.90 44.31 -0.95
N ALA A 741 5.76 44.23 -1.64
CA ALA A 741 5.23 45.34 -2.43
C ALA A 741 4.71 46.49 -1.55
N ARG A 742 4.09 46.20 -0.40
CA ARG A 742 3.68 47.22 0.59
C ARG A 742 4.86 47.85 1.34
N GLN A 743 5.91 47.08 1.64
CA GLN A 743 7.14 47.59 2.27
C GLN A 743 8.00 48.42 1.30
N ALA A 744 7.96 48.12 -0.01
CA ALA A 744 8.63 48.90 -1.04
C ALA A 744 7.98 50.28 -1.29
N GLU A 745 6.68 50.44 -1.02
CA GLU A 745 5.99 51.74 -1.09
C GLU A 745 6.25 52.62 0.14
N THR A 746 6.70 52.05 1.26
CA THR A 746 6.86 52.78 2.53
C THR A 746 8.32 53.09 2.90
N ASN A 747 9.30 52.33 2.37
CA ASN A 747 10.72 52.53 2.70
C ASN A 747 11.54 52.93 1.46
N GLY A 748 12.17 54.11 1.52
CA GLY A 748 12.96 54.69 0.43
C GLY A 748 14.13 53.81 -0.06
N PRO A 749 14.65 54.06 -1.28
CA PRO A 749 15.31 53.09 -2.14
C PRO A 749 16.78 52.75 -1.80
N SER A 750 17.20 52.73 -0.53
CA SER A 750 18.62 52.54 -0.19
C SER A 750 19.01 51.25 0.56
N LEU A 751 18.06 50.36 0.86
CA LEU A 751 18.34 49.13 1.64
C LEU A 751 18.13 47.79 0.89
N ALA A 752 17.64 47.80 -0.35
CA ALA A 752 17.40 46.59 -1.14
C ALA A 752 18.66 45.97 -1.80
N ALA A 753 19.84 46.58 -1.66
CA ALA A 753 21.05 46.18 -2.38
C ALA A 753 22.01 45.25 -1.59
N GLN A 754 21.70 44.84 -0.36
CA GLN A 754 22.61 44.01 0.46
C GLN A 754 22.12 42.58 0.75
N ALA A 755 20.90 42.20 0.35
CA ALA A 755 20.37 40.86 0.63
C ALA A 755 20.63 39.82 -0.50
N HIS A 756 21.12 40.24 -1.68
CA HIS A 756 21.16 39.37 -2.87
C HIS A 756 22.50 38.64 -3.11
N THR A 757 23.48 38.72 -2.20
CA THR A 757 24.84 38.18 -2.39
C THR A 757 25.21 37.04 -1.43
N ALA A 758 24.30 36.56 -0.58
CA ALA A 758 24.61 35.53 0.43
C ALA A 758 24.05 34.12 0.15
N ALA A 759 23.31 33.90 -0.94
CA ALA A 759 22.61 32.62 -1.20
C ALA A 759 23.14 31.81 -2.39
N MET A 760 24.23 32.23 -3.03
CA MET A 760 24.91 31.40 -4.03
C MET A 760 26.32 31.10 -3.55
N VAL A 761 26.69 29.81 -3.51
CA VAL A 761 28.00 29.22 -3.19
C VAL A 761 28.18 28.77 -1.72
N ALA A 762 27.63 27.61 -1.36
CA ALA A 762 28.26 26.64 -0.45
C ALA A 762 27.54 25.27 -0.44
N SER A 763 27.91 24.36 -1.35
CA SER A 763 28.16 22.94 -1.05
C SER A 763 28.57 22.19 -2.33
N ALA A 764 29.81 21.72 -2.35
CA ALA A 764 30.35 20.74 -3.28
C ALA A 764 30.81 19.52 -2.44
N PRO A 765 30.78 18.29 -2.98
CA PRO A 765 31.11 17.08 -2.22
C PRO A 765 32.62 16.89 -2.05
N ARG A 766 33.04 16.28 -0.94
CA ARG A 766 34.42 15.85 -0.67
C ARG A 766 34.61 14.40 -1.09
N GLN A 767 35.57 14.15 -1.97
CA GLN A 767 36.27 12.87 -2.06
C GLN A 767 37.61 12.95 -1.31
N SER A 768 37.91 11.87 -0.58
CA SER A 768 39.24 11.31 -0.40
C SER A 768 39.11 9.80 -0.29
#